data_AF-A0A7K8XJX6-F1
#
_entry.id   AF-A0A7K8XJX6-F1
#
_cell.length_a   1.000
_cell.length_b   1.000
_cell.length_c   1.000
_cell.angle_alpha   90.00
_cell.angle_beta   90.00
_cell.angle_gamma   90.00
#
_symmetry.space_group_name_H-M   'P 1'
#
loop_
_entity.id
_entity.type
_entity.pdbx_description
1 polymer ?
#
loop_
_entity_poly.entity_id
_entity_poly.type
_entity_poly.pdbx_seq_one_letter_code
_entity_poly.pdbx_strand_id
1 'polypeptide(L)'
;AATKLASAEKLMYFCTDQLGLEQDFEQKQMPEGKLLVDGFLLCVDVSRGMNRNFDEQLKFVSNLYNQLGKTKKPLVVVLTKCDEGVERYIRDAHAFALSKKNLQVVETSARSNVNVDLAFGTLLQLVDKSRAKAKILPYFEALKQQSQQIAAAKDRYEWLVGRVVKSHSELWANVSRKMVTCPEYQDYVYLEGTQKAKKLFLQHVHRLKQEHIERRRKAYLARLPQALEALVPELEEIDHLSLGKVKKLLEAKQDFLKWFVVLEETPWDAGGHVDAAEAEHIPFDLLESQAAEQLYEAHLEKLRTERKRAEMRKAFKENLETSPFITPGKPWEEARSFIMNEDFYMWLEEVTYLEIYGRHQKQLIEKAKEDFQELLLEYSELFYELELDAKPSKEKMGVIQEVLGEEQRFKALQKLQAERDALILKHIHFVYHPTKETCPSCPHCVDTKVEQLLGTRSGRPQKNPLGDGSPSIDRINLVILGKDGLARELANEIRALCTNDDKYVVEGKMYELALRPIEGNVRLPVNAFQTPTFQPHGCLCLYNSKESLSYVAESIEKSREATLGRRDNHSASHLPLSLVLVNKRGGGDASGETLQSLVQQGQQVASRLQCLFLEPTGGGGYGRGLNEKQISQVLKGLLDSKRNLNLLASSSALKDLAEVDLRVVMCLMCGDLLKVDELLGPILQA
;
A
#
# COMPACT_ATOMS: atom_id res chain seq x y z
N ALA A 1 77.79 38.27 -35.41
CA ALA A 1 76.34 38.49 -35.26
C ALA A 1 76.09 39.93 -34.81
N ALA A 2 75.14 40.63 -35.44
CA ALA A 2 74.70 41.95 -34.98
C ALA A 2 73.76 41.79 -33.78
N THR A 3 74.03 42.49 -32.67
CA THR A 3 73.22 42.45 -31.43
C THR A 3 72.32 43.68 -31.27
N LYS A 4 72.47 44.64 -32.19
CA LYS A 4 71.59 45.81 -32.32
C LYS A 4 70.85 45.65 -33.64
N LEU A 5 69.61 45.23 -33.56
CA LEU A 5 68.73 45.07 -34.71
C LEU A 5 67.88 46.34 -34.82
N ALA A 6 67.78 46.89 -36.02
CA ALA A 6 66.88 48.00 -36.31
C ALA A 6 66.12 47.63 -37.57
N SER A 7 64.80 47.74 -37.51
CA SER A 7 63.94 47.33 -38.60
C SER A 7 62.67 48.18 -38.61
N ALA A 8 62.84 49.47 -38.92
CA ALA A 8 61.73 50.38 -39.14
C ALA A 8 60.81 49.82 -40.24
N GLU A 9 59.50 49.95 -40.04
CA GLU A 9 58.45 49.63 -41.03
C GLU A 9 58.32 48.16 -41.47
N LYS A 10 59.01 47.20 -40.81
CA LYS A 10 58.80 45.77 -41.11
C LYS A 10 57.66 45.17 -40.29
N LEU A 11 56.87 44.34 -40.96
CA LEU A 11 55.87 43.48 -40.33
C LEU A 11 56.55 42.32 -39.60
N MET A 12 56.05 42.00 -38.41
CA MET A 12 56.38 40.80 -37.68
C MET A 12 55.71 39.60 -38.35
N TYR A 13 56.50 38.61 -38.75
CA TYR A 13 56.00 37.33 -39.26
C TYR A 13 56.01 36.30 -38.13
N PHE A 14 54.86 35.66 -37.89
CA PHE A 14 54.68 34.60 -36.90
C PHE A 14 54.98 33.20 -37.48
N CYS A 15 54.75 33.00 -38.78
CA CYS A 15 55.18 31.80 -39.50
C CYS A 15 55.48 32.09 -40.97
N THR A 16 56.12 31.14 -41.66
CA THR A 16 56.48 31.25 -43.08
C THR A 16 55.27 31.32 -44.00
N ASP A 17 54.13 30.79 -43.58
CA ASP A 17 52.90 30.75 -44.39
C ASP A 17 52.27 32.15 -44.55
N GLN A 18 52.75 33.14 -43.77
CA GLN A 18 52.32 34.53 -43.86
C GLN A 18 53.05 35.31 -44.97
N LEU A 19 54.13 34.76 -45.53
CA LEU A 19 54.87 35.40 -46.62
C LEU A 19 54.02 35.39 -47.90
N GLY A 20 53.63 36.57 -48.37
CA GLY A 20 52.75 36.78 -49.53
C GLY A 20 51.25 36.79 -49.20
N LEU A 21 50.86 36.58 -47.93
CA LEU A 21 49.48 36.67 -47.44
C LEU A 21 49.37 37.66 -46.26
N GLU A 22 50.21 38.69 -46.23
CA GLU A 22 50.35 39.59 -45.09
C GLU A 22 49.04 40.33 -44.72
N GLN A 23 48.09 40.41 -45.64
CA GLN A 23 46.78 41.05 -45.42
C GLN A 23 45.77 40.15 -44.68
N ASP A 24 45.95 38.84 -44.72
CA ASP A 24 45.04 37.86 -44.10
C ASP A 24 45.36 37.61 -42.62
N PHE A 25 46.46 38.18 -42.12
CA PHE A 25 46.95 38.02 -40.75
C PHE A 25 47.06 39.36 -40.02
N GLU A 26 47.12 39.31 -38.69
CA GLU A 26 47.32 40.50 -37.86
C GLU A 26 48.69 41.15 -38.17
N GLN A 27 48.65 42.34 -38.74
CA GLN A 27 49.84 43.12 -39.08
C GLN A 27 50.39 43.84 -37.85
N LYS A 28 51.20 43.13 -37.05
CA LYS A 28 52.00 43.77 -36.00
C LYS A 28 53.28 44.35 -36.59
N GLN A 29 53.38 45.67 -36.60
CA GLN A 29 54.63 46.35 -36.93
C GLN A 29 55.67 46.09 -35.83
N MET A 30 56.92 45.89 -36.24
CA MET A 30 58.03 45.84 -35.29
C MET A 30 58.10 47.16 -34.51
N PRO A 31 58.30 47.13 -33.17
CA PRO A 31 58.40 48.35 -32.38
C PRO A 31 59.45 49.32 -32.93
N GLU A 32 59.15 50.61 -32.94
CA GLU A 32 60.10 51.65 -33.33
C GLU A 32 61.31 51.66 -32.38
N GLY A 33 62.52 51.57 -32.93
CA GLY A 33 63.77 51.67 -32.17
C GLY A 33 64.80 50.57 -32.45
N LYS A 34 65.89 50.60 -31.68
CA LYS A 34 66.95 49.58 -31.73
C LYS A 34 66.58 48.44 -30.79
N LEU A 35 66.22 47.27 -31.34
CA LEU A 35 66.07 46.04 -30.59
C LEU A 35 67.45 45.54 -30.17
N LEU A 36 67.67 45.47 -28.86
CA LEU A 36 68.89 44.90 -28.29
C LEU A 36 68.67 43.42 -28.01
N VAL A 37 69.60 42.59 -28.50
CA VAL A 37 69.60 41.16 -28.21
C VAL A 37 70.38 40.91 -26.92
N ASP A 38 69.70 40.40 -25.90
CA ASP A 38 70.31 40.17 -24.58
C ASP A 38 70.85 38.77 -24.37
N GLY A 39 70.41 37.80 -25.16
CA GLY A 39 70.90 36.44 -25.10
C GLY A 39 70.44 35.64 -26.30
N PHE A 40 70.93 34.42 -26.43
CA PHE A 40 70.61 33.53 -27.54
C PHE A 40 70.24 32.13 -27.04
N LEU A 41 69.17 31.56 -27.60
CA LEU A 41 68.89 30.12 -27.54
C LEU A 41 69.44 29.48 -28.82
N LEU A 42 70.35 28.53 -28.66
CA LEU A 42 70.92 27.75 -29.75
C LEU A 42 70.17 26.43 -29.88
N CYS A 43 69.12 26.44 -30.70
CA CYS A 43 68.23 25.29 -30.88
C CYS A 43 68.87 24.22 -31.76
N VAL A 44 68.88 22.97 -31.27
CA VAL A 44 69.35 21.79 -31.99
C VAL A 44 68.18 20.82 -32.08
N ASP A 45 67.78 20.47 -33.31
CA ASP A 45 66.77 19.43 -33.54
C ASP A 45 67.45 18.07 -33.38
N VAL A 46 67.01 17.27 -32.40
CA VAL A 46 67.58 15.94 -32.13
C VAL A 46 66.73 14.80 -32.69
N SER A 47 65.67 15.10 -33.46
CA SER A 47 64.81 14.11 -34.11
C SER A 47 65.40 13.56 -35.41
N ARG A 48 64.81 12.48 -35.92
CA ARG A 48 65.11 11.98 -37.28
C ARG A 48 64.39 12.85 -38.32
N GLY A 49 65.01 13.95 -38.73
CA GLY A 49 64.51 14.76 -39.84
C GLY A 49 64.62 14.03 -41.18
N MET A 50 63.56 14.05 -41.99
CA MET A 50 63.65 13.62 -43.39
C MET A 50 64.65 14.53 -44.13
N ASN A 51 65.69 13.95 -44.72
CA ASN A 51 66.74 14.64 -45.49
C ASN A 51 67.62 15.64 -44.71
N ARG A 52 67.81 15.47 -43.39
CA ARG A 52 68.74 16.31 -42.60
C ARG A 52 69.85 15.47 -41.99
N ASN A 53 71.09 15.79 -42.31
CA ASN A 53 72.27 15.17 -41.69
C ASN A 53 72.59 15.87 -40.36
N PHE A 54 72.49 15.13 -39.24
CA PHE A 54 72.77 15.68 -37.91
C PHE A 54 74.22 16.18 -37.78
N ASP A 55 75.19 15.53 -38.41
CA ASP A 55 76.60 15.96 -38.33
C ASP A 55 76.80 17.33 -39.02
N GLU A 56 76.07 17.60 -40.11
CA GLU A 56 76.07 18.90 -40.78
C GLU A 56 75.38 19.98 -39.96
N GLN A 57 74.27 19.63 -39.31
CA GLN A 57 73.60 20.52 -38.35
C GLN A 57 74.54 20.87 -37.19
N LEU A 58 75.25 19.89 -36.62
CA LEU A 58 76.16 20.12 -35.51
C LEU A 58 77.37 20.97 -35.94
N LYS A 59 77.88 20.78 -37.17
CA LYS A 59 78.89 21.67 -37.78
C LYS A 59 78.37 23.10 -37.91
N PHE A 60 77.14 23.28 -38.39
CA PHE A 60 76.50 24.60 -38.49
C PHE A 60 76.33 25.26 -37.12
N VAL A 61 75.82 24.52 -36.13
CA VAL A 61 75.64 24.95 -34.73
C VAL A 61 76.98 25.36 -34.11
N SER A 62 78.05 24.61 -34.36
CA SER A 62 79.41 24.93 -33.91
C SER A 62 79.92 26.25 -34.51
N ASN A 63 79.72 26.45 -35.81
CA ASN A 63 80.06 27.70 -36.49
C ASN A 63 79.26 28.88 -35.93
N LEU A 64 77.96 28.68 -35.69
CA LEU A 64 77.08 29.70 -35.12
C LEU A 64 77.50 30.07 -33.70
N TYR A 65 77.81 29.09 -32.85
CA TYR A 65 78.35 29.30 -31.50
C TYR A 65 79.62 30.17 -31.54
N ASN A 66 80.57 29.87 -32.43
CA ASN A 66 81.81 30.65 -32.54
C ASN A 66 81.55 32.11 -32.96
N GLN A 67 80.55 32.36 -33.81
CA GLN A 67 80.16 33.71 -34.21
C GLN A 67 79.42 34.45 -33.10
N LEU A 68 78.54 33.76 -32.37
CA LEU A 68 77.76 34.32 -31.27
C LEU A 68 78.63 34.59 -30.04
N GLY A 69 79.64 33.76 -29.76
CA GLY A 69 80.58 33.97 -28.65
C GLY A 69 81.32 35.32 -28.72
N LYS A 70 81.56 35.86 -29.92
CA LYS A 70 82.15 37.19 -30.11
C LYS A 70 81.30 38.33 -29.55
N THR A 71 80.00 38.11 -29.36
CA THR A 71 79.06 39.10 -28.83
C THR A 71 79.12 39.26 -27.31
N LYS A 72 79.72 38.30 -26.60
CA LYS A 72 79.74 38.20 -25.13
C LYS A 72 78.35 38.15 -24.47
N LYS A 73 77.28 37.89 -25.24
CA LYS A 73 75.93 37.66 -24.72
C LYS A 73 75.77 36.20 -24.25
N PRO A 74 74.96 35.92 -23.22
CA PRO A 74 74.66 34.56 -22.78
C PRO A 74 74.09 33.67 -23.89
N LEU A 75 74.46 32.39 -23.84
CA LEU A 75 73.98 31.35 -24.74
C LEU A 75 73.49 30.14 -23.94
N VAL A 76 72.37 29.55 -24.38
CA VAL A 76 71.87 28.26 -23.89
C VAL A 76 71.63 27.36 -25.09
N VAL A 77 72.09 26.11 -25.04
CA VAL A 77 71.76 25.09 -26.05
C VAL A 77 70.41 24.49 -25.69
N VAL A 78 69.51 24.44 -26.67
CA VAL A 78 68.17 23.88 -26.48
C VAL A 78 68.03 22.68 -27.41
N LEU A 79 67.97 21.47 -26.86
CA LEU A 79 67.66 20.29 -27.64
C LEU A 79 66.14 20.26 -27.82
N THR A 80 65.69 20.21 -29.06
CA THR A 80 64.28 20.31 -29.45
C THR A 80 63.79 18.97 -29.99
N LYS A 81 62.50 18.68 -29.80
CA LYS A 81 61.85 17.42 -30.19
C LYS A 81 62.41 16.18 -29.48
N CYS A 82 62.75 16.32 -28.19
CA CYS A 82 63.24 15.21 -27.39
C CYS A 82 62.23 14.06 -27.22
N ASP A 83 60.94 14.29 -27.51
CA ASP A 83 59.90 13.25 -27.61
C ASP A 83 60.14 12.25 -28.75
N GLU A 84 60.81 12.68 -29.81
CA GLU A 84 61.18 11.84 -30.96
C GLU A 84 62.70 11.85 -31.18
N GLY A 85 63.45 12.17 -30.12
CA GLY A 85 64.88 12.39 -30.15
C GLY A 85 65.66 11.10 -30.34
N VAL A 86 66.70 11.15 -31.17
CA VAL A 86 67.67 10.05 -31.32
C VAL A 86 68.71 10.17 -30.20
N GLU A 87 68.86 9.11 -29.42
CA GLU A 87 69.77 9.08 -28.26
C GLU A 87 71.22 9.46 -28.63
N ARG A 88 71.71 8.98 -29.79
CA ARG A 88 73.02 9.40 -30.32
C ARG A 88 73.10 10.92 -30.52
N TYR A 89 72.09 11.54 -31.12
CA TYR A 89 72.10 12.98 -31.42
C TYR A 89 72.05 13.81 -30.14
N ILE A 90 71.26 13.36 -29.15
CA ILE A 90 71.22 13.97 -27.82
C ILE A 90 72.60 13.91 -27.17
N ARG A 91 73.24 12.74 -27.16
CA ARG A 91 74.58 12.54 -26.60
C ARG A 91 75.64 13.39 -27.30
N ASP A 92 75.62 13.42 -28.63
CA ASP A 92 76.58 14.18 -29.44
C ASP A 92 76.41 15.70 -29.23
N ALA A 93 75.17 16.18 -29.04
CA ALA A 93 74.89 17.58 -28.69
C ALA A 93 75.33 17.95 -27.26
N HIS A 94 75.16 17.05 -26.28
CA HIS A 94 75.71 17.22 -24.93
C HIS A 94 77.23 17.23 -24.93
N ALA A 95 77.88 16.34 -25.69
CA ALA A 95 79.33 16.33 -25.86
C ALA A 95 79.84 17.64 -26.49
N PHE A 96 79.12 18.17 -27.48
CA PHE A 96 79.40 19.49 -28.04
C PHE A 96 79.34 20.58 -26.96
N ALA A 97 78.29 20.62 -26.13
CA ALA A 97 78.15 21.65 -25.10
C ALA A 97 79.21 21.53 -23.99
N LEU A 98 79.54 20.31 -23.55
CA LEU A 98 80.59 20.03 -22.58
C LEU A 98 81.99 20.47 -23.05
N SER A 99 82.24 20.41 -24.36
CA SER A 99 83.49 20.92 -24.95
C SER A 99 83.63 22.45 -24.87
N LYS A 100 82.57 23.18 -24.49
CA LYS A 100 82.53 24.64 -24.42
C LYS A 100 82.43 25.11 -22.96
N LYS A 101 83.02 26.27 -22.67
CA LYS A 101 83.03 26.83 -21.31
C LYS A 101 81.66 27.39 -20.95
N ASN A 102 81.04 26.84 -19.89
CA ASN A 102 79.81 27.31 -19.26
C ASN A 102 78.56 27.31 -20.16
N LEU A 103 78.44 26.37 -21.12
CA LEU A 103 77.25 26.25 -21.97
C LEU A 103 76.23 25.30 -21.34
N GLN A 104 75.04 25.81 -21.00
CA GLN A 104 73.95 25.01 -20.44
C GLN A 104 73.14 24.37 -21.56
N VAL A 105 72.67 23.13 -21.34
CA VAL A 105 71.84 22.37 -22.28
C VAL A 105 70.48 22.13 -21.64
N VAL A 106 69.40 22.49 -22.31
CA VAL A 106 68.02 22.18 -21.89
C VAL A 106 67.37 21.30 -22.93
N GLU A 107 66.89 20.13 -22.50
CA GLU A 107 66.14 19.20 -23.36
C GLU A 107 64.66 19.53 -23.32
N THR A 108 64.05 19.72 -24.49
CA THR A 108 62.68 20.24 -24.62
C THR A 108 61.83 19.45 -25.61
N SER A 109 60.53 19.46 -25.36
CA SER A 109 59.51 19.05 -26.35
C SER A 109 58.38 20.06 -26.33
N ALA A 110 58.17 20.75 -27.45
CA ALA A 110 57.01 21.63 -27.62
C ALA A 110 55.70 20.82 -27.67
N ARG A 111 55.73 19.62 -28.25
CA ARG A 111 54.56 18.74 -28.37
C ARG A 111 54.05 18.27 -27.01
N SER A 112 54.98 17.87 -26.13
CA SER A 112 54.65 17.38 -24.79
C SER A 112 54.67 18.49 -23.74
N ASN A 113 54.91 19.75 -24.15
CA ASN A 113 55.12 20.90 -23.28
C ASN A 113 56.14 20.65 -22.14
N VAL A 114 57.30 20.07 -22.48
CA VAL A 114 58.35 19.73 -21.54
C VAL A 114 59.49 20.74 -21.64
N ASN A 115 59.84 21.37 -20.51
CA ASN A 115 60.99 22.27 -20.33
C ASN A 115 61.06 23.48 -21.28
N VAL A 116 59.98 23.83 -22.00
CA VAL A 116 59.96 24.97 -22.92
C VAL A 116 60.24 26.26 -22.14
N ASP A 117 59.47 26.53 -21.08
CA ASP A 117 59.68 27.69 -20.21
C ASP A 117 61.03 27.65 -19.48
N LEU A 118 61.50 26.44 -19.12
CA LEU A 118 62.79 26.24 -18.49
C LEU A 118 63.95 26.70 -19.40
N ALA A 119 63.85 26.51 -20.72
CA ALA A 119 64.85 27.00 -21.65
C ALA A 119 64.96 28.53 -21.64
N PHE A 120 63.83 29.24 -21.68
CA PHE A 120 63.79 30.70 -21.58
C PHE A 120 64.22 31.20 -20.21
N GLY A 121 63.72 30.59 -19.12
CA GLY A 121 64.09 30.92 -17.75
C GLY A 121 65.58 30.74 -17.48
N THR A 122 66.19 29.70 -18.04
CA THR A 122 67.64 29.47 -17.97
C THR A 122 68.41 30.60 -18.63
N LEU A 123 67.98 31.06 -19.82
CA LEU A 123 68.62 32.19 -20.49
C LEU A 123 68.47 33.49 -19.70
N LEU A 124 67.26 33.78 -19.20
CA LEU A 124 66.98 34.99 -18.41
C LEU A 124 67.87 35.07 -17.17
N GLN A 125 68.04 33.96 -16.43
CA GLN A 125 68.93 33.92 -15.27
C GLN A 125 70.39 34.25 -15.62
N LEU A 126 70.87 33.81 -16.80
CA LEU A 126 72.21 34.14 -17.27
C LEU A 126 72.34 35.61 -17.69
N VAL A 127 71.29 36.20 -18.27
CA VAL A 127 71.22 37.63 -18.64
C VAL A 127 71.29 38.51 -17.39
N ASP A 128 70.51 38.18 -16.37
CA ASP A 128 70.44 38.93 -15.10
C ASP A 128 71.67 38.73 -14.21
N LYS A 129 72.60 37.84 -14.61
CA LYS A 129 73.78 37.44 -13.82
C LYS A 129 73.39 36.98 -12.41
N SER A 130 72.22 36.35 -12.28
CA SER A 130 71.77 35.81 -11.00
C SER A 130 72.78 34.79 -10.47
N ARG A 131 73.04 34.82 -9.15
CA ARG A 131 73.91 33.83 -8.51
C ARG A 131 73.26 32.44 -8.41
N ALA A 132 71.94 32.34 -8.60
CA ALA A 132 71.23 31.08 -8.63
C ALA A 132 71.37 30.41 -10.00
N LYS A 133 71.81 29.15 -10.04
CA LYS A 133 71.81 28.33 -11.26
C LYS A 133 70.44 27.69 -11.45
N ALA A 134 69.86 27.79 -12.64
CA ALA A 134 68.67 27.03 -13.01
C ALA A 134 68.90 25.54 -12.76
N LYS A 135 67.99 24.88 -12.03
CA LYS A 135 67.99 23.43 -11.92
C LYS A 135 67.45 22.87 -13.23
N ILE A 136 68.35 22.42 -14.10
CA ILE A 136 67.99 21.79 -15.36
C ILE A 136 67.61 20.33 -15.08
N LEU A 137 66.38 19.97 -15.40
CA LEU A 137 65.86 18.61 -15.27
C LEU A 137 66.06 17.83 -16.57
N PRO A 138 66.56 16.58 -16.52
CA PRO A 138 66.61 15.70 -17.69
C PRO A 138 65.22 15.50 -18.29
N TYR A 139 65.14 15.30 -19.61
CA TYR A 139 63.86 15.22 -20.33
C TYR A 139 62.91 14.17 -19.76
N PHE A 140 63.39 12.95 -19.49
CA PHE A 140 62.51 11.87 -18.99
C PHE A 140 61.93 12.15 -17.61
N GLU A 141 62.69 12.78 -16.71
CA GLU A 141 62.18 13.18 -15.39
C GLU A 141 61.15 14.30 -15.53
N ALA A 142 61.44 15.30 -16.36
CA ALA A 142 60.53 16.41 -16.62
C ALA A 142 59.24 15.94 -17.32
N LEU A 143 59.35 15.01 -18.28
CA LEU A 143 58.21 14.37 -18.94
C LEU A 143 57.34 13.60 -17.94
N LYS A 144 57.97 12.87 -17.00
CA LYS A 144 57.24 12.16 -15.94
C LYS A 144 56.48 13.13 -15.05
N GLN A 145 57.11 14.22 -14.62
CA GLN A 145 56.45 15.26 -13.81
C GLN A 145 55.29 15.91 -14.57
N GLN A 146 55.51 16.27 -15.84
CA GLN A 146 54.48 16.84 -16.71
C GLN A 146 53.28 15.89 -16.88
N SER A 147 53.56 14.61 -17.10
CA SER A 147 52.51 13.58 -17.23
C SER A 147 51.72 13.41 -15.94
N GLN A 148 52.39 13.43 -14.78
CA GLN A 148 51.74 13.37 -13.47
C GLN A 148 50.87 14.60 -13.20
N GLN A 149 51.33 15.79 -13.58
CA GLN A 149 50.56 17.02 -13.45
C GLN A 149 49.30 17.00 -14.34
N ILE A 150 49.42 16.54 -15.58
CA ILE A 150 48.27 16.37 -16.49
C ILE A 150 47.27 15.36 -15.93
N ALA A 151 47.74 14.22 -15.42
CA ALA A 151 46.86 13.20 -14.81
C ALA A 151 46.11 13.75 -13.60
N ALA A 152 46.82 14.43 -12.67
CA ALA A 152 46.18 15.04 -11.51
C ALA A 152 45.18 16.14 -11.90
N ALA A 153 45.48 16.97 -12.90
CA ALA A 153 44.56 17.99 -13.40
C ALA A 153 43.32 17.36 -14.06
N LYS A 154 43.51 16.25 -14.80
CA LYS A 154 42.43 15.48 -15.40
C LYS A 154 41.48 14.93 -14.33
N ASP A 155 42.01 14.28 -13.28
CA ASP A 155 41.20 13.70 -12.21
C ASP A 155 40.37 14.78 -11.49
N ARG A 156 40.98 15.93 -11.19
CA ARG A 156 40.28 17.09 -10.60
C ARG A 156 39.19 17.63 -11.51
N TYR A 157 39.44 17.70 -12.81
CA TYR A 157 38.45 18.14 -13.79
C TYR A 157 37.29 17.14 -13.93
N GLU A 158 37.56 15.84 -14.01
CA GLU A 158 36.52 14.80 -14.04
C GLU A 158 35.66 14.84 -12.77
N TRP A 159 36.27 15.08 -11.59
CA TRP A 159 35.53 15.31 -10.35
C TRP A 159 34.61 16.55 -10.43
N LEU A 160 35.11 17.67 -10.95
CA LEU A 160 34.31 18.89 -11.14
C LEU A 160 33.14 18.62 -12.10
N VAL A 161 33.39 17.95 -13.22
CA VAL A 161 32.35 17.57 -14.19
C VAL A 161 31.29 16.71 -13.51
N GLY A 162 31.68 15.70 -12.72
CA GLY A 162 30.75 14.87 -11.96
C GLY A 162 29.94 15.64 -10.92
N ARG A 163 30.49 16.72 -10.37
CA ARG A 163 29.80 17.60 -9.42
C ARG A 163 28.81 18.54 -10.12
N VAL A 164 29.18 19.16 -11.22
CA VAL A 164 28.37 20.18 -11.93
C VAL A 164 27.32 19.54 -12.83
N VAL A 165 27.66 18.46 -13.53
CA VAL A 165 26.82 17.84 -14.56
C VAL A 165 26.06 16.66 -13.97
N LYS A 166 24.77 16.86 -13.71
CA LYS A 166 23.87 15.85 -13.11
C LYS A 166 22.91 15.20 -14.09
N SER A 167 22.68 15.81 -15.24
CA SER A 167 21.79 15.30 -16.28
C SER A 167 22.54 15.09 -17.59
N HIS A 168 22.16 14.07 -18.36
CA HIS A 168 22.68 13.85 -19.70
C HIS A 168 22.15 14.86 -20.75
N SER A 169 21.16 15.68 -20.38
CA SER A 169 20.63 16.75 -21.26
C SER A 169 21.47 18.04 -21.22
N GLU A 170 22.46 18.13 -20.32
CA GLU A 170 23.32 19.30 -20.18
C GLU A 170 24.18 19.53 -21.44
N LEU A 171 24.25 20.78 -21.89
CA LEU A 171 25.00 21.19 -23.08
C LEU A 171 26.35 21.76 -22.71
N TRP A 172 27.39 21.40 -23.47
CA TRP A 172 28.76 21.88 -23.26
C TRP A 172 28.85 23.40 -23.10
N ALA A 173 28.18 24.16 -23.98
CA ALA A 173 28.22 25.63 -23.96
C ALA A 173 27.67 26.26 -22.66
N ASN A 174 26.76 25.57 -21.99
CA ASN A 174 26.19 26.04 -20.72
C ASN A 174 27.08 25.66 -19.55
N VAL A 175 27.57 24.41 -19.54
CA VAL A 175 28.40 23.89 -18.46
C VAL A 175 29.80 24.52 -18.49
N SER A 176 30.42 24.69 -19.66
CA SER A 176 31.74 25.32 -19.76
C SER A 176 31.76 26.74 -19.23
N ARG A 177 30.69 27.53 -19.48
CA ARG A 177 30.53 28.87 -18.90
C ARG A 177 30.43 28.85 -17.37
N LYS A 178 29.74 27.86 -16.79
CA LYS A 178 29.66 27.68 -15.33
C LYS A 178 31.02 27.28 -14.73
N MET A 179 31.83 26.53 -15.47
CA MET A 179 33.13 26.01 -15.00
C MET A 179 34.29 26.97 -15.26
N VAL A 180 34.11 28.04 -16.05
CA VAL A 180 35.20 28.93 -16.46
C VAL A 180 35.94 29.60 -15.30
N THR A 181 35.26 29.81 -14.17
CA THR A 181 35.83 30.39 -12.95
C THR A 181 36.45 29.34 -12.01
N CYS A 182 36.29 28.06 -12.28
CA CYS A 182 36.79 26.97 -11.44
C CYS A 182 38.27 26.70 -11.74
N PRO A 183 39.16 26.66 -10.73
CA PRO A 183 40.58 26.37 -10.92
C PRO A 183 40.82 25.03 -11.61
N GLU A 184 40.03 23.99 -11.31
CA GLU A 184 40.18 22.66 -11.90
C GLU A 184 39.95 22.67 -13.41
N TYR A 185 39.01 23.50 -13.89
CA TYR A 185 38.77 23.68 -15.31
C TYR A 185 39.88 24.49 -15.97
N GLN A 186 40.29 25.61 -15.36
CA GLN A 186 41.35 26.47 -15.88
C GLN A 186 42.68 25.72 -16.01
N ASP A 187 43.07 24.96 -14.98
CA ASP A 187 44.27 24.14 -14.94
C ASP A 187 44.28 23.11 -16.09
N TYR A 188 43.19 22.35 -16.23
CA TYR A 188 43.12 21.29 -17.24
C TYR A 188 43.08 21.86 -18.66
N VAL A 189 42.32 22.94 -18.89
CA VAL A 189 42.29 23.62 -20.19
C VAL A 189 43.64 24.24 -20.54
N TYR A 190 44.37 24.80 -19.57
CA TYR A 190 45.71 25.32 -19.79
C TYR A 190 46.69 24.21 -20.23
N LEU A 191 46.62 23.03 -19.60
CA LEU A 191 47.53 21.92 -19.90
C LEU A 191 47.17 21.16 -21.19
N GLU A 192 45.88 20.91 -21.43
CA GLU A 192 45.40 19.94 -22.42
C GLU A 192 44.46 20.53 -23.49
N GLY A 193 44.01 21.77 -23.29
CA GLY A 193 43.15 22.50 -24.20
C GLY A 193 41.66 22.19 -24.08
N THR A 194 40.84 23.14 -24.55
CA THR A 194 39.37 23.10 -24.48
C THR A 194 38.75 21.88 -25.18
N GLN A 195 39.36 21.38 -26.26
CA GLN A 195 38.82 20.24 -27.01
C GLN A 195 38.89 18.93 -26.21
N LYS A 196 39.99 18.68 -25.50
CA LYS A 196 40.10 17.51 -24.61
C LYS A 196 39.15 17.63 -23.42
N ALA A 197 39.01 18.82 -22.85
CA ALA A 197 38.02 19.09 -21.80
C ALA A 197 36.58 18.80 -22.26
N LYS A 198 36.21 19.24 -23.47
CA LYS A 198 34.90 18.94 -24.09
C LYS A 198 34.70 17.44 -24.30
N LYS A 199 35.74 16.72 -24.73
CA LYS A 199 35.67 15.26 -24.94
C LYS A 199 35.34 14.51 -23.63
N LEU A 200 36.02 14.83 -22.52
CA LEU A 200 35.75 14.20 -21.22
C LEU A 200 34.34 14.54 -20.71
N PHE A 201 33.88 15.77 -20.91
CA PHE A 201 32.51 16.16 -20.61
C PHE A 201 31.49 15.31 -21.41
N LEU A 202 31.69 15.15 -22.71
CA LEU A 202 30.80 14.34 -23.56
C LEU A 202 30.81 12.87 -23.14
N GLN A 203 31.96 12.32 -22.73
CA GLN A 203 32.06 10.96 -22.18
C GLN A 203 31.25 10.82 -20.90
N HIS A 204 31.33 11.80 -19.99
CA HIS A 204 30.52 11.81 -18.77
C HIS A 204 29.02 11.91 -19.05
N VAL A 205 28.61 12.80 -19.95
CA VAL A 205 27.21 12.93 -20.39
C VAL A 205 26.69 11.63 -21.01
N HIS A 206 27.50 10.97 -21.83
CA HIS A 206 27.15 9.67 -22.41
C HIS A 206 26.96 8.61 -21.32
N ARG A 207 27.86 8.54 -20.32
CA ARG A 207 27.71 7.64 -19.16
C ARG A 207 26.42 7.90 -18.41
N LEU A 208 26.07 9.17 -18.14
CA LEU A 208 24.81 9.53 -17.49
C LEU A 208 23.59 9.08 -18.31
N LYS A 209 23.64 9.16 -19.65
CA LYS A 209 22.56 8.66 -20.51
C LYS A 209 22.38 7.15 -20.37
N GLN A 210 23.48 6.39 -20.38
CA GLN A 210 23.43 4.93 -20.20
C GLN A 210 22.87 4.54 -18.82
N GLU A 211 23.28 5.23 -17.76
CA GLU A 211 22.75 5.01 -16.41
C GLU A 211 21.25 5.34 -16.30
N HIS A 212 20.80 6.37 -17.03
CA HIS A 212 19.38 6.70 -17.12
C HIS A 212 18.57 5.62 -17.84
N ILE A 213 19.03 5.18 -19.01
CA ILE A 213 18.42 4.07 -19.76
C ILE A 213 18.32 2.81 -18.89
N GLU A 214 19.40 2.43 -18.21
CA GLU A 214 19.41 1.23 -17.36
C GLU A 214 18.47 1.36 -16.15
N ARG A 215 18.36 2.55 -15.56
CA ARG A 215 17.39 2.81 -14.48
C ARG A 215 15.96 2.64 -14.98
N ARG A 216 15.65 3.15 -16.18
CA ARG A 216 14.33 3.01 -16.82
C ARG A 216 14.04 1.55 -17.17
N ARG A 217 15.01 0.83 -17.74
CA ARG A 217 14.93 -0.61 -18.02
C ARG A 217 14.50 -1.39 -16.78
N LYS A 218 15.19 -1.18 -15.66
CA LYS A 218 14.86 -1.84 -14.38
C LYS A 218 13.46 -1.51 -13.90
N ALA A 219 13.02 -0.26 -14.02
CA ALA A 219 11.67 0.15 -13.63
C ALA A 219 10.60 -0.56 -14.48
N TYR A 220 10.80 -0.66 -15.80
CA TYR A 220 9.88 -1.36 -16.70
C TYR A 220 9.85 -2.87 -16.42
N LEU A 221 11.01 -3.51 -16.25
CA LEU A 221 11.10 -4.93 -15.94
C LEU A 221 10.45 -5.26 -14.58
N ALA A 222 10.53 -4.38 -13.59
CA ALA A 222 9.85 -4.55 -12.31
C ALA A 222 8.31 -4.51 -12.43
N ARG A 223 7.79 -3.82 -13.45
CA ARG A 223 6.35 -3.68 -13.71
C ARG A 223 5.80 -4.78 -14.63
N LEU A 224 6.67 -5.43 -15.40
CA LEU A 224 6.30 -6.49 -16.34
C LEU A 224 5.52 -7.66 -15.70
N PRO A 225 5.90 -8.20 -14.52
CA PRO A 225 5.12 -9.27 -13.88
C PRO A 225 3.66 -8.89 -13.63
N GLN A 226 3.40 -7.64 -13.22
CA GLN A 226 2.04 -7.14 -12.98
C GLN A 226 1.24 -7.05 -14.28
N ALA A 227 1.90 -6.66 -15.38
CA ALA A 227 1.28 -6.65 -16.70
C ALA A 227 0.93 -8.07 -17.18
N LEU A 228 1.82 -9.04 -16.97
CA LEU A 228 1.58 -10.45 -17.31
C LEU A 228 0.43 -11.03 -16.48
N GLU A 229 0.38 -10.77 -15.18
CA GLU A 229 -0.74 -11.18 -14.32
C GLU A 229 -2.08 -10.58 -14.76
N ALA A 230 -2.10 -9.33 -15.22
CA ALA A 230 -3.32 -8.68 -15.66
C ALA A 230 -3.81 -9.16 -17.04
N LEU A 231 -2.88 -9.44 -17.96
CA LEU A 231 -3.21 -9.72 -19.38
C LEU A 231 -3.31 -11.22 -19.69
N VAL A 232 -2.51 -12.05 -19.01
CA VAL A 232 -2.41 -13.50 -19.20
C VAL A 232 -2.33 -14.23 -17.84
N PRO A 233 -3.41 -14.17 -17.02
CA PRO A 233 -3.46 -14.85 -15.72
C PRO A 233 -3.61 -16.37 -15.83
N GLU A 234 -4.18 -16.87 -16.92
CA GLU A 234 -4.55 -18.29 -17.04
C GLU A 234 -3.45 -19.10 -17.73
N LEU A 235 -3.00 -20.18 -17.08
CA LEU A 235 -1.95 -21.05 -17.61
C LEU A 235 -2.35 -21.68 -18.96
N GLU A 236 -3.63 -22.01 -19.13
CA GLU A 236 -4.16 -22.70 -20.33
C GLU A 236 -3.91 -21.94 -21.62
N GLU A 237 -3.84 -20.60 -21.55
CA GLU A 237 -3.62 -19.76 -22.71
C GLU A 237 -2.15 -19.74 -23.16
N ILE A 238 -1.20 -19.99 -22.24
CA ILE A 238 0.22 -19.68 -22.43
C ILE A 238 1.20 -20.83 -22.15
N ASP A 239 0.78 -21.95 -21.57
CA ASP A 239 1.67 -23.04 -21.08
C ASP A 239 2.68 -23.57 -22.11
N HIS A 240 2.32 -23.55 -23.40
CA HIS A 240 3.16 -24.05 -24.49
C HIS A 240 3.65 -22.93 -25.43
N LEU A 241 3.44 -21.67 -25.07
CA LEU A 241 3.80 -20.53 -25.88
C LEU A 241 5.15 -19.97 -25.45
N SER A 242 6.03 -19.74 -26.42
CA SER A 242 7.24 -18.95 -26.21
C SER A 242 6.89 -17.47 -26.08
N LEU A 243 7.79 -16.67 -25.49
CA LEU A 243 7.59 -15.23 -25.32
C LEU A 243 7.26 -14.54 -26.65
N GLY A 244 7.88 -14.95 -27.76
CA GLY A 244 7.58 -14.38 -29.09
C GLY A 244 6.14 -14.64 -29.58
N LYS A 245 5.52 -15.76 -29.19
CA LYS A 245 4.10 -16.04 -29.49
C LYS A 245 3.19 -15.29 -28.52
N VAL A 246 3.56 -15.23 -27.24
CA VAL A 246 2.82 -14.44 -26.23
C VAL A 246 2.84 -12.96 -26.55
N LYS A 247 3.92 -12.43 -27.11
CA LYS A 247 4.01 -11.04 -27.59
C LYS A 247 2.82 -10.69 -28.52
N LYS A 248 2.54 -11.54 -29.51
CA LYS A 248 1.38 -11.38 -30.42
C LYS A 248 0.04 -11.52 -29.71
N LEU A 249 -0.03 -12.41 -28.72
CA LEU A 249 -1.25 -12.60 -27.91
C LEU A 249 -1.53 -11.35 -27.06
N LEU A 250 -0.50 -10.75 -26.47
CA LEU A 250 -0.62 -9.55 -25.63
C LEU A 250 -1.18 -8.36 -26.42
N GLU A 251 -0.76 -8.15 -27.67
CA GLU A 251 -1.28 -7.08 -28.54
C GLU A 251 -2.80 -7.20 -28.78
N ALA A 252 -3.35 -8.41 -28.74
CA ALA A 252 -4.77 -8.66 -28.95
C ALA A 252 -5.63 -8.49 -27.68
N LYS A 253 -5.02 -8.25 -26.51
CA LYS A 253 -5.75 -8.11 -25.24
C LYS A 253 -6.34 -6.70 -25.11
N GLN A 254 -7.55 -6.61 -24.56
CA GLN A 254 -8.28 -5.34 -24.44
C GLN A 254 -7.54 -4.29 -23.60
N ASP A 255 -6.84 -4.72 -22.54
CA ASP A 255 -6.08 -3.85 -21.65
C ASP A 255 -4.61 -3.65 -22.07
N PHE A 256 -4.22 -4.04 -23.29
CA PHE A 256 -2.84 -3.95 -23.76
C PHE A 256 -2.24 -2.54 -23.60
N LEU A 257 -2.96 -1.51 -24.06
CA LEU A 257 -2.52 -0.11 -24.05
C LEU A 257 -2.41 0.49 -22.63
N LYS A 258 -3.01 -0.16 -21.62
CA LYS A 258 -2.86 0.23 -20.21
C LYS A 258 -1.48 -0.12 -19.66
N TRP A 259 -0.82 -1.09 -20.27
CA TRP A 259 0.46 -1.63 -19.80
C TRP A 259 1.62 -1.35 -20.75
N PHE A 260 1.37 -1.41 -22.06
CA PHE A 260 2.41 -1.34 -23.08
C PHE A 260 2.25 -0.14 -24.00
N VAL A 261 3.39 0.31 -24.53
CA VAL A 261 3.49 1.31 -25.60
C VAL A 261 4.29 0.73 -26.76
N VAL A 262 3.79 0.90 -27.99
CA VAL A 262 4.46 0.44 -29.20
C VAL A 262 5.20 1.62 -29.83
N LEU A 263 6.50 1.46 -30.08
CA LEU A 263 7.35 2.46 -30.72
C LEU A 263 7.76 1.92 -32.10
N GLU A 264 7.33 2.58 -33.17
CA GLU A 264 7.42 2.02 -34.54
C GLU A 264 8.76 2.26 -35.23
N GLU A 265 9.45 3.36 -34.94
CA GLU A 265 10.60 3.81 -35.75
C GLU A 265 11.97 3.66 -35.05
N THR A 266 12.01 3.79 -33.73
CA THR A 266 13.26 3.78 -32.96
C THR A 266 13.15 2.89 -31.74
N PRO A 267 14.18 2.08 -31.43
CA PRO A 267 14.25 1.35 -30.17
C PRO A 267 14.00 2.26 -28.98
N TRP A 268 13.32 1.73 -27.97
CA TRP A 268 12.91 2.51 -26.82
C TRP A 268 14.07 3.18 -26.09
N ASP A 269 15.26 2.58 -26.10
CA ASP A 269 16.48 3.08 -25.45
C ASP A 269 17.30 4.07 -26.30
N ALA A 270 16.94 4.23 -27.57
CA ALA A 270 17.55 5.16 -28.50
C ALA A 270 16.73 6.46 -28.68
N GLY A 271 15.40 6.38 -28.53
CA GLY A 271 14.47 7.48 -28.75
C GLY A 271 14.23 8.40 -27.54
N GLY A 272 13.37 9.41 -27.74
CA GLY A 272 12.97 10.36 -26.69
C GLY A 272 12.06 9.75 -25.60
N HIS A 273 11.60 8.51 -25.79
CA HIS A 273 10.75 7.81 -24.82
C HIS A 273 11.45 7.61 -23.46
N VAL A 274 12.76 7.40 -23.45
CA VAL A 274 13.56 7.26 -22.22
C VAL A 274 13.44 8.50 -21.32
N ASP A 275 13.30 9.67 -21.94
CA ASP A 275 13.34 10.98 -21.27
C ASP A 275 11.94 11.50 -20.93
N ALA A 276 10.88 10.82 -21.38
CA ALA A 276 9.50 11.20 -21.09
C ALA A 276 9.15 10.90 -19.62
N ALA A 277 8.83 11.95 -18.84
CA ALA A 277 8.50 11.83 -17.42
C ALA A 277 7.25 10.97 -17.15
N GLU A 278 6.33 10.90 -18.11
CA GLU A 278 5.04 10.20 -18.03
C GLU A 278 5.07 8.79 -18.65
N ALA A 279 6.24 8.31 -19.09
CA ALA A 279 6.37 6.99 -19.71
C ALA A 279 6.30 5.87 -18.66
N GLU A 280 5.11 5.65 -18.10
CA GLU A 280 4.84 4.55 -17.18
C GLU A 280 4.61 3.22 -17.89
N HIS A 281 4.18 3.28 -19.14
CA HIS A 281 3.93 2.14 -20.00
C HIS A 281 5.24 1.46 -20.41
N ILE A 282 5.23 0.13 -20.41
CA ILE A 282 6.36 -0.71 -20.78
C ILE A 282 6.55 -0.64 -22.30
N PRO A 283 7.74 -0.27 -22.80
CA PRO A 283 8.01 -0.34 -24.22
C PRO A 283 7.87 -1.79 -24.72
N PHE A 284 7.08 -1.99 -25.76
CA PHE A 284 6.73 -3.33 -26.23
C PHE A 284 7.92 -4.09 -26.83
N ASP A 285 8.89 -3.37 -27.37
CA ASP A 285 10.19 -3.88 -27.82
C ASP A 285 11.10 -4.35 -26.66
N LEU A 286 10.86 -3.92 -25.41
CA LEU A 286 11.58 -4.43 -24.22
C LEU A 286 11.39 -5.94 -24.03
N LEU A 287 10.27 -6.50 -24.51
CA LEU A 287 10.00 -7.94 -24.48
C LEU A 287 11.00 -8.76 -25.30
N GLU A 288 11.81 -8.13 -26.15
CA GLU A 288 12.87 -8.82 -26.90
C GLU A 288 14.14 -9.05 -26.06
N SER A 289 14.18 -8.49 -24.84
CA SER A 289 15.31 -8.68 -23.93
C SER A 289 15.28 -10.03 -23.22
N GLN A 290 16.45 -10.61 -22.98
CA GLN A 290 16.61 -11.85 -22.21
C GLN A 290 16.03 -11.72 -20.78
N ALA A 291 16.08 -10.53 -20.19
CA ALA A 291 15.52 -10.29 -18.87
C ALA A 291 13.98 -10.40 -18.87
N ALA A 292 13.31 -9.95 -19.93
CA ALA A 292 11.86 -10.12 -20.08
C ALA A 292 11.48 -11.59 -20.28
N GLU A 293 12.28 -12.36 -21.02
CA GLU A 293 12.11 -13.81 -21.17
C GLU A 293 12.21 -14.56 -19.84
N GLN A 294 13.21 -14.24 -19.02
CA GLN A 294 13.34 -14.81 -17.68
C GLN A 294 12.12 -14.50 -16.77
N LEU A 295 11.59 -13.28 -16.86
CA LEU A 295 10.39 -12.89 -16.09
C LEU A 295 9.13 -13.61 -16.60
N TYR A 296 9.02 -13.84 -17.90
CA TYR A 296 7.93 -14.62 -18.48
C TYR A 296 7.99 -16.10 -18.05
N GLU A 297 9.17 -16.72 -18.09
CA GLU A 297 9.34 -18.10 -17.61
C GLU A 297 9.05 -18.21 -16.10
N ALA A 298 9.46 -17.22 -15.30
CA ALA A 298 9.10 -17.16 -13.88
C ALA A 298 7.58 -17.04 -13.67
N HIS A 299 6.88 -16.29 -14.53
CA HIS A 299 5.41 -16.20 -14.51
C HIS A 299 4.76 -17.54 -14.85
N LEU A 300 5.24 -18.25 -15.88
CA LEU A 300 4.75 -19.59 -16.21
C LEU A 300 4.93 -20.58 -15.04
N GLU A 301 6.11 -20.59 -14.42
CA GLU A 301 6.39 -21.48 -13.29
C GLU A 301 5.52 -21.16 -12.07
N LYS A 302 5.27 -19.86 -11.82
CA LYS A 302 4.32 -19.41 -10.79
C LYS A 302 2.92 -19.98 -11.07
N LEU A 303 2.40 -19.83 -12.29
CA LEU A 303 1.07 -20.32 -12.65
C LEU A 303 0.98 -21.85 -12.60
N ARG A 304 2.01 -22.58 -13.03
CA ARG A 304 2.10 -24.04 -12.90
C ARG A 304 2.06 -24.48 -11.43
N THR A 305 2.81 -23.80 -10.58
CA THR A 305 2.81 -24.04 -9.13
C THR A 305 1.45 -23.78 -8.49
N GLU A 306 0.79 -22.68 -8.87
CA GLU A 306 -0.55 -22.34 -8.38
C GLU A 306 -1.61 -23.36 -8.80
N ARG A 307 -1.62 -23.77 -10.08
CA ARG A 307 -2.48 -24.83 -10.59
C ARG A 307 -2.24 -26.14 -9.83
N LYS A 308 -0.98 -26.55 -9.67
CA LYS A 308 -0.64 -27.77 -8.94
C LYS A 308 -1.11 -27.71 -7.49
N ARG A 309 -0.92 -26.58 -6.80
CA ARG A 309 -1.44 -26.38 -5.43
C ARG A 309 -2.96 -26.47 -5.38
N ALA A 310 -3.68 -25.91 -6.34
CA ALA A 310 -5.13 -26.02 -6.41
C ALA A 310 -5.59 -27.48 -6.61
N GLU A 311 -4.92 -28.22 -7.49
CA GLU A 311 -5.14 -29.66 -7.68
C GLU A 311 -4.88 -30.45 -6.39
N MET A 312 -3.79 -30.17 -5.67
CA MET A 312 -3.45 -30.84 -4.40
C MET A 312 -4.45 -30.50 -3.28
N ARG A 313 -4.97 -29.27 -3.22
CA ARG A 313 -6.07 -28.91 -2.30
C ARG A 313 -7.33 -29.73 -2.56
N LYS A 314 -7.67 -29.91 -3.84
CA LYS A 314 -8.82 -30.73 -4.25
C LYS A 314 -8.60 -32.21 -3.90
N ALA A 315 -7.43 -32.77 -4.25
CA ALA A 315 -7.08 -34.15 -3.94
C ALA A 315 -7.08 -34.42 -2.43
N PHE A 316 -6.56 -33.51 -1.61
CA PHE A 316 -6.63 -33.64 -0.15
C PHE A 316 -8.07 -33.67 0.36
N LYS A 317 -8.94 -32.79 -0.15
CA LYS A 317 -10.36 -32.79 0.22
C LYS A 317 -11.04 -34.11 -0.15
N GLU A 318 -10.81 -34.62 -1.36
CA GLU A 318 -11.36 -35.90 -1.83
C GLU A 318 -10.84 -37.09 -1.00
N ASN A 319 -9.57 -37.06 -0.59
CA ASN A 319 -8.98 -38.06 0.30
C ASN A 319 -9.65 -38.05 1.69
N LEU A 320 -9.92 -36.87 2.25
CA LEU A 320 -10.66 -36.76 3.52
C LEU A 320 -12.07 -37.34 3.41
N GLU A 321 -12.80 -37.03 2.33
CA GLU A 321 -14.18 -37.49 2.10
C GLU A 321 -14.28 -39.02 1.93
N THR A 322 -13.23 -39.66 1.42
CA THR A 322 -13.20 -41.11 1.17
C THR A 322 -12.53 -41.93 2.29
N SER A 323 -11.84 -41.28 3.22
CA SER A 323 -11.05 -41.96 4.25
C SER A 323 -11.91 -42.48 5.41
N PRO A 324 -11.95 -43.80 5.67
CA PRO A 324 -12.70 -44.36 6.79
C PRO A 324 -12.07 -44.06 8.16
N PHE A 325 -10.83 -43.56 8.17
CA PHE A 325 -10.09 -43.25 9.40
C PHE A 325 -10.38 -41.84 9.93
N ILE A 326 -11.09 -41.02 9.16
CA ILE A 326 -11.49 -39.67 9.54
C ILE A 326 -12.90 -39.74 10.12
N THR A 327 -13.01 -39.53 11.43
CA THR A 327 -14.28 -39.62 12.17
C THR A 327 -14.60 -38.29 12.85
N PRO A 328 -15.89 -38.02 13.18
CA PRO A 328 -16.29 -36.79 13.87
C PRO A 328 -15.52 -36.59 15.18
N GLY A 329 -14.95 -35.39 15.36
CA GLY A 329 -14.21 -35.02 16.57
C GLY A 329 -12.80 -35.60 16.65
N LYS A 330 -12.28 -36.23 15.58
CA LYS A 330 -10.89 -36.69 15.55
C LYS A 330 -9.94 -35.49 15.44
N PRO A 331 -8.96 -35.33 16.35
CA PRO A 331 -8.01 -34.22 16.29
C PRO A 331 -7.06 -34.34 15.09
N TRP A 332 -6.55 -33.20 14.62
CA TRP A 332 -5.67 -33.16 13.44
C TRP A 332 -4.38 -33.96 13.65
N GLU A 333 -3.83 -33.94 14.86
CA GLU A 333 -2.58 -34.62 15.23
C GLU A 333 -2.67 -36.13 14.98
N GLU A 334 -3.85 -36.72 15.21
CA GLU A 334 -4.12 -38.13 14.91
C GLU A 334 -4.41 -38.36 13.42
N ALA A 335 -5.08 -37.42 12.75
CA ALA A 335 -5.42 -37.55 11.33
C ALA A 335 -4.20 -37.35 10.41
N ARG A 336 -3.24 -36.53 10.83
CA ARG A 336 -2.04 -36.19 10.08
C ARG A 336 -1.25 -37.41 9.63
N SER A 337 -1.14 -38.44 10.49
CA SER A 337 -0.35 -39.63 10.18
C SER A 337 -0.85 -40.40 8.95
N PHE A 338 -2.13 -40.26 8.59
CA PHE A 338 -2.75 -40.97 7.47
C PHE A 338 -2.43 -40.35 6.11
N ILE A 339 -1.96 -39.10 6.09
CA ILE A 339 -1.70 -38.36 4.85
C ILE A 339 -0.22 -38.08 4.59
N MET A 340 0.69 -38.46 5.50
CA MET A 340 2.12 -38.11 5.39
C MET A 340 2.81 -38.73 4.17
N ASN A 341 2.25 -39.79 3.61
CA ASN A 341 2.78 -40.48 2.43
C ASN A 341 2.10 -40.05 1.13
N GLU A 342 1.19 -39.08 1.18
CA GLU A 342 0.43 -38.62 0.02
C GLU A 342 1.15 -37.47 -0.68
N ASP A 343 1.05 -37.41 -2.01
CA ASP A 343 1.73 -36.39 -2.83
C ASP A 343 1.38 -34.97 -2.41
N PHE A 344 0.11 -34.73 -2.06
CA PHE A 344 -0.33 -33.39 -1.65
C PHE A 344 0.33 -32.91 -0.36
N TYR A 345 0.87 -33.81 0.49
CA TYR A 345 1.55 -33.48 1.74
C TYR A 345 2.79 -32.60 1.54
N MET A 346 3.46 -32.74 0.40
CA MET A 346 4.65 -31.94 0.04
C MET A 346 4.32 -30.58 -0.58
N TRP A 347 3.07 -30.37 -1.03
CA TRP A 347 2.70 -29.20 -1.84
C TRP A 347 1.92 -28.13 -1.06
N LEU A 348 1.25 -28.49 0.03
CA LEU A 348 0.47 -27.55 0.84
C LEU A 348 1.14 -27.28 2.19
N GLU A 349 0.83 -26.12 2.76
CA GLU A 349 1.34 -25.69 4.06
C GLU A 349 0.43 -26.15 5.21
N GLU A 350 0.98 -26.25 6.42
CA GLU A 350 0.27 -26.74 7.62
C GLU A 350 -1.04 -25.98 7.90
N VAL A 351 -1.01 -24.66 7.72
CA VAL A 351 -2.19 -23.80 7.86
C VAL A 351 -3.31 -24.19 6.88
N THR A 352 -2.95 -24.53 5.64
CA THR A 352 -3.92 -24.95 4.61
C THR A 352 -4.55 -26.30 4.97
N TYR A 353 -3.76 -27.24 5.49
CA TYR A 353 -4.32 -28.52 5.94
C TYR A 353 -5.31 -28.35 7.09
N LEU A 354 -4.93 -27.58 8.11
CA LEU A 354 -5.79 -27.30 9.27
C LEU A 354 -7.10 -26.63 8.86
N GLU A 355 -7.05 -25.69 7.90
CA GLU A 355 -8.25 -25.02 7.39
C GLU A 355 -9.19 -26.01 6.68
N ILE A 356 -8.67 -26.81 5.74
CA ILE A 356 -9.46 -27.78 4.98
C ILE A 356 -10.00 -28.86 5.92
N TYR A 357 -9.15 -29.40 6.80
CA TYR A 357 -9.52 -30.43 7.77
C TYR A 357 -10.55 -29.91 8.77
N GLY A 358 -10.37 -28.71 9.32
CA GLY A 358 -11.32 -28.10 10.25
C GLY A 358 -12.69 -27.87 9.61
N ARG A 359 -12.73 -27.42 8.35
CA ARG A 359 -13.98 -27.28 7.59
C ARG A 359 -14.66 -28.63 7.37
N HIS A 360 -13.91 -29.65 7.00
CA HIS A 360 -14.42 -31.00 6.81
C HIS A 360 -14.91 -31.63 8.12
N GLN A 361 -14.15 -31.51 9.22
CA GLN A 361 -14.56 -31.95 10.55
C GLN A 361 -15.85 -31.28 11.00
N LYS A 362 -16.01 -29.97 10.78
CA LYS A 362 -17.27 -29.29 11.09
C LYS A 362 -18.45 -29.92 10.35
N GLN A 363 -18.30 -30.25 9.07
CA GLN A 363 -19.35 -30.90 8.28
C GLN A 363 -19.66 -32.32 8.79
N LEU A 364 -18.64 -33.12 9.11
CA LEU A 364 -18.81 -34.46 9.68
C LEU A 364 -19.52 -34.41 11.04
N ILE A 365 -19.16 -33.45 11.89
CA ILE A 365 -19.74 -33.29 13.22
C ILE A 365 -21.20 -32.88 13.12
N GLU A 366 -21.54 -31.88 12.31
CA GLU A 366 -22.95 -31.46 12.15
C GLU A 366 -23.81 -32.60 11.59
N LYS A 367 -23.32 -33.33 10.57
CA LYS A 367 -24.02 -34.51 10.05
C LYS A 367 -24.22 -35.59 11.12
N ALA A 368 -23.17 -35.91 11.90
CA ALA A 368 -23.29 -36.89 12.97
C ALA A 368 -24.25 -36.46 14.09
N LYS A 369 -24.38 -35.15 14.35
CA LYS A 369 -25.38 -34.62 15.28
C LYS A 369 -26.80 -34.75 14.73
N GLU A 370 -27.01 -34.49 13.44
CA GLU A 370 -28.30 -34.69 12.76
C GLU A 370 -28.71 -36.17 12.83
N ASP A 371 -27.83 -37.08 12.41
CA ASP A 371 -28.04 -38.53 12.47
C ASP A 371 -28.35 -38.98 13.92
N PHE A 372 -27.65 -38.43 14.91
CA PHE A 372 -27.90 -38.75 16.31
C PHE A 372 -29.23 -38.19 16.82
N GLN A 373 -29.66 -37.01 16.39
CA GLN A 373 -30.97 -36.47 16.73
C GLN A 373 -32.10 -37.34 16.16
N GLU A 374 -31.95 -37.86 14.94
CA GLU A 374 -32.88 -38.83 14.37
C GLU A 374 -32.94 -40.12 15.19
N LEU A 375 -31.78 -40.66 15.61
CA LEU A 375 -31.72 -41.81 16.51
C LEU A 375 -32.50 -41.56 17.82
N LEU A 376 -32.34 -40.38 18.44
CA LEU A 376 -33.06 -40.06 19.67
C LEU A 376 -34.57 -40.02 19.45
N LEU A 377 -35.04 -39.52 18.31
CA LEU A 377 -36.46 -39.51 17.93
C LEU A 377 -37.00 -40.92 17.69
N GLU A 378 -36.23 -41.79 17.04
CA GLU A 378 -36.58 -43.20 16.82
C GLU A 378 -36.78 -43.95 18.15
N TYR A 379 -35.93 -43.66 19.13
CA TYR A 379 -35.99 -44.24 20.48
C TYR A 379 -36.76 -43.36 21.47
N SER A 380 -37.74 -42.57 21.02
CA SER A 380 -38.48 -41.62 21.87
C SER A 380 -39.10 -42.26 23.12
N GLU A 381 -39.53 -43.52 23.05
CA GLU A 381 -40.06 -44.34 24.16
C GLU A 381 -39.14 -44.37 25.39
N LEU A 382 -37.82 -44.34 25.16
CA LEU A 382 -36.79 -44.37 26.18
C LEU A 382 -36.88 -43.17 27.15
N PHE A 383 -37.54 -42.09 26.73
CA PHE A 383 -37.55 -40.80 27.42
C PHE A 383 -38.87 -40.49 28.17
N TYR A 384 -39.88 -41.36 28.14
CA TYR A 384 -41.25 -41.08 28.68
C TYR A 384 -41.47 -41.28 30.20
N GLU A 385 -40.44 -41.36 31.04
CA GLU A 385 -40.59 -41.73 32.48
C GLU A 385 -39.78 -40.86 33.46
N LEU A 386 -39.57 -39.57 33.17
CA LEU A 386 -38.91 -38.63 34.07
C LEU A 386 -39.96 -37.83 34.85
N GLU A 387 -39.74 -37.65 36.16
CA GLU A 387 -40.57 -36.78 37.01
C GLU A 387 -40.60 -35.33 36.47
N LEU A 388 -41.65 -34.57 36.81
CA LEU A 388 -41.98 -33.22 36.31
C LEU A 388 -40.82 -32.20 36.31
N ASP A 389 -39.76 -32.44 37.07
CA ASP A 389 -38.60 -31.57 37.22
C ASP A 389 -37.54 -31.72 36.10
N ALA A 390 -37.78 -32.58 35.10
CA ALA A 390 -37.02 -32.72 33.83
C ALA A 390 -35.48 -32.85 33.97
N LYS A 391 -34.97 -33.32 35.10
CA LYS A 391 -33.55 -33.66 35.30
C LYS A 391 -33.36 -35.16 35.26
N PRO A 392 -32.67 -35.72 34.25
CA PRO A 392 -32.42 -37.16 34.22
C PRO A 392 -31.56 -37.59 35.41
N SER A 393 -31.97 -38.66 36.10
CA SER A 393 -31.14 -39.28 37.13
C SER A 393 -29.89 -39.92 36.49
N LYS A 394 -28.83 -40.14 37.30
CA LYS A 394 -27.64 -40.88 36.83
C LYS A 394 -28.00 -42.28 36.32
N GLU A 395 -29.01 -42.90 36.92
CA GLU A 395 -29.52 -44.21 36.51
C GLU A 395 -30.17 -44.14 35.12
N LYS A 396 -31.01 -43.13 34.85
CA LYS A 396 -31.64 -42.97 33.52
C LYS A 396 -30.60 -42.70 32.42
N MET A 397 -29.58 -41.89 32.70
CA MET A 397 -28.47 -41.68 31.77
C MET A 397 -27.71 -42.98 31.49
N GLY A 398 -27.57 -43.86 32.49
CA GLY A 398 -26.99 -45.20 32.33
C GLY A 398 -27.82 -46.10 31.41
N VAL A 399 -29.15 -46.13 31.60
CA VAL A 399 -30.07 -46.89 30.72
C VAL A 399 -30.02 -46.39 29.28
N ILE A 400 -29.95 -45.06 29.08
CA ILE A 400 -29.80 -44.49 27.73
C ILE A 400 -28.50 -44.96 27.06
N GLN A 401 -27.41 -45.00 27.81
CA GLN A 401 -26.12 -45.49 27.31
C GLN A 401 -26.12 -46.99 27.04
N GLU A 402 -26.82 -47.81 27.83
CA GLU A 402 -26.93 -49.25 27.61
C GLU A 402 -27.72 -49.57 26.34
N VAL A 403 -28.83 -48.87 26.11
CA VAL A 403 -29.71 -49.09 24.96
C VAL A 403 -29.11 -48.54 23.67
N LEU A 404 -28.64 -47.29 23.69
CA LEU A 404 -28.10 -46.65 22.48
C LEU A 404 -26.62 -46.93 22.27
N GLY A 405 -25.91 -47.50 23.25
CA GLY A 405 -24.45 -47.65 23.23
C GLY A 405 -23.92 -48.47 22.05
N GLU A 406 -24.72 -49.41 21.54
CA GLU A 406 -24.33 -50.25 20.40
C GLU A 406 -24.61 -49.63 19.03
N GLU A 407 -25.45 -48.59 18.98
CA GLU A 407 -25.86 -47.90 17.75
C GLU A 407 -24.69 -47.16 17.10
N GLN A 408 -24.56 -47.30 15.78
CA GLN A 408 -23.45 -46.67 15.03
C GLN A 408 -23.52 -45.14 15.12
N ARG A 409 -24.72 -44.56 15.08
CA ARG A 409 -24.95 -43.11 15.20
C ARG A 409 -24.60 -42.58 16.60
N PHE A 410 -24.75 -43.40 17.64
CA PHE A 410 -24.29 -43.08 19.00
C PHE A 410 -22.76 -43.16 19.11
N LYS A 411 -22.16 -44.22 18.56
CA LYS A 411 -20.69 -44.41 18.51
C LYS A 411 -19.98 -43.34 17.66
N ALA A 412 -20.64 -42.79 16.64
CA ALA A 412 -20.09 -41.73 15.80
C ALA A 412 -19.69 -40.46 16.58
N LEU A 413 -20.36 -40.17 17.70
CA LEU A 413 -20.05 -39.04 18.59
C LEU A 413 -19.18 -39.43 19.80
N GLN A 414 -18.52 -40.59 19.80
CA GLN A 414 -17.73 -41.06 20.96
C GLN A 414 -16.62 -40.10 21.40
N LYS A 415 -16.05 -39.32 20.46
CA LYS A 415 -15.02 -38.31 20.73
C LYS A 415 -15.59 -36.94 21.14
N LEU A 416 -16.91 -36.79 21.10
CA LEU A 416 -17.66 -35.55 21.34
C LEU A 416 -18.70 -35.80 22.44
N GLN A 417 -18.22 -36.26 23.59
CA GLN A 417 -19.08 -36.70 24.68
C GLN A 417 -19.94 -35.56 25.24
N ALA A 418 -19.38 -34.35 25.36
CA ALA A 418 -20.12 -33.19 25.85
C ALA A 418 -21.28 -32.80 24.90
N GLU A 419 -21.04 -32.84 23.59
CA GLU A 419 -22.05 -32.56 22.57
C GLU A 419 -23.13 -33.64 22.54
N ARG A 420 -22.73 -34.92 22.64
CA ARG A 420 -23.66 -36.04 22.72
C ARG A 420 -24.58 -35.92 23.94
N ASP A 421 -24.00 -35.68 25.12
CA ASP A 421 -24.76 -35.51 26.36
C ASP A 421 -25.67 -34.28 26.29
N ALA A 422 -25.21 -33.19 25.68
CA ALA A 422 -26.03 -31.99 25.45
C ALA A 422 -27.21 -32.27 24.51
N LEU A 423 -27.03 -33.08 23.45
CA LEU A 423 -28.13 -33.47 22.56
C LEU A 423 -29.16 -34.35 23.25
N ILE A 424 -28.71 -35.29 24.09
CA ILE A 424 -29.61 -36.11 24.92
C ILE A 424 -30.42 -35.20 25.87
N LEU A 425 -29.75 -34.28 26.57
CA LEU A 425 -30.42 -33.34 27.49
C LEU A 425 -31.40 -32.42 26.75
N LYS A 426 -31.02 -31.92 25.57
CA LYS A 426 -31.91 -31.10 24.72
C LYS A 426 -33.13 -31.90 24.28
N HIS A 427 -32.95 -33.17 23.89
CA HIS A 427 -34.04 -34.06 23.51
C HIS A 427 -34.98 -34.36 24.69
N ILE A 428 -34.44 -34.67 25.87
CA ILE A 428 -35.23 -34.81 27.10
C ILE A 428 -36.04 -33.53 27.33
N HIS A 429 -35.38 -32.36 27.31
CA HIS A 429 -36.07 -31.10 27.54
C HIS A 429 -37.20 -30.84 26.53
N PHE A 430 -37.00 -31.21 25.26
CA PHE A 430 -38.04 -31.15 24.23
C PHE A 430 -39.23 -32.08 24.52
N VAL A 431 -38.99 -33.32 24.93
CA VAL A 431 -40.06 -34.30 25.24
C VAL A 431 -40.97 -33.80 26.37
N TYR A 432 -40.41 -33.15 27.41
CA TYR A 432 -41.20 -32.63 28.55
C TYR A 432 -41.75 -31.22 28.33
N HIS A 433 -41.06 -30.40 27.54
CA HIS A 433 -41.42 -29.01 27.30
C HIS A 433 -41.33 -28.69 25.80
N PRO A 434 -42.24 -29.22 24.96
CA PRO A 434 -42.19 -29.02 23.52
C PRO A 434 -42.56 -27.57 23.19
N THR A 435 -41.55 -26.79 22.81
CA THR A 435 -41.67 -25.40 22.36
C THR A 435 -40.81 -25.21 21.12
N LYS A 436 -41.03 -24.11 20.39
CA LYS A 436 -40.22 -23.79 19.20
C LYS A 436 -38.73 -23.60 19.53
N GLU A 437 -38.42 -23.17 20.76
CA GLU A 437 -37.06 -23.00 21.28
C GLU A 437 -36.39 -24.33 21.63
N THR A 438 -37.16 -25.30 22.14
CA THR A 438 -36.64 -26.61 22.55
C THR A 438 -36.66 -27.64 21.42
N CYS A 439 -37.38 -27.35 20.33
CA CYS A 439 -37.47 -28.19 19.14
C CYS A 439 -36.09 -28.64 18.62
N PRO A 440 -35.90 -29.95 18.32
CA PRO A 440 -34.66 -30.45 17.72
C PRO A 440 -34.29 -29.70 16.44
N SER A 441 -35.29 -29.33 15.64
CA SER A 441 -35.13 -28.61 14.38
C SER A 441 -34.87 -27.11 14.51
N CYS A 442 -34.84 -26.52 15.71
CA CYS A 442 -34.53 -25.09 15.92
C CYS A 442 -33.14 -24.73 15.33
N PRO A 443 -33.00 -23.65 14.53
CA PRO A 443 -33.97 -22.58 14.27
C PRO A 443 -34.98 -22.86 13.14
N HIS A 444 -34.86 -23.97 12.43
CA HIS A 444 -35.71 -24.38 11.31
C HIS A 444 -37.05 -25.02 11.73
N CYS A 445 -37.44 -24.91 13.00
CA CYS A 445 -38.72 -25.37 13.51
C CYS A 445 -39.88 -24.78 12.67
N VAL A 446 -40.89 -25.58 12.39
CA VAL A 446 -42.05 -25.16 11.61
C VAL A 446 -42.79 -24.01 12.29
N ASP A 447 -42.95 -24.04 13.62
CA ASP A 447 -43.57 -22.95 14.36
C ASP A 447 -42.81 -21.62 14.18
N THR A 448 -41.48 -21.66 14.25
CA THR A 448 -40.62 -20.48 13.99
C THR A 448 -40.78 -19.99 12.55
N LYS A 449 -40.88 -20.91 11.57
CA LYS A 449 -41.10 -20.55 10.15
C LYS A 449 -42.49 -19.96 9.92
N VAL A 450 -43.53 -20.54 10.52
CA VAL A 450 -44.91 -20.00 10.46
C VAL A 450 -44.93 -18.58 11.03
N GLU A 451 -44.32 -18.35 12.20
CA GLU A 451 -44.20 -17.01 12.78
C GLU A 451 -43.45 -16.03 11.88
N GLN A 452 -42.33 -16.45 11.27
CA GLN A 452 -41.58 -15.62 10.32
C GLN A 452 -42.38 -15.29 9.06
N LEU A 453 -43.17 -16.23 8.54
CA LEU A 453 -44.00 -16.04 7.35
C LEU A 453 -45.20 -15.12 7.59
N LEU A 454 -45.82 -15.25 8.77
CA LEU A 454 -46.85 -14.32 9.22
C LEU A 454 -46.25 -12.92 9.48
N GLY A 455 -45.01 -12.84 9.98
CA GLY A 455 -44.29 -11.59 10.21
C GLY A 455 -43.76 -10.89 8.95
N THR A 456 -43.45 -11.62 7.88
CA THR A 456 -42.85 -11.07 6.64
C THR A 456 -43.84 -10.42 5.67
N ARG A 457 -45.16 -10.55 5.88
CA ARG A 457 -46.18 -9.90 5.01
C ARG A 457 -46.50 -8.45 5.31
N SER A 458 -45.82 -7.84 6.27
CA SER A 458 -45.97 -6.43 6.60
C SER A 458 -45.07 -5.48 5.78
N GLY A 459 -44.69 -5.87 4.56
CA GLY A 459 -43.86 -5.00 3.72
C GLY A 459 -43.64 -5.53 2.30
N ARG A 460 -44.64 -5.42 1.43
CA ARG A 460 -44.36 -5.30 0.00
C ARG A 460 -44.39 -3.82 -0.38
N PRO A 461 -43.27 -3.19 -0.75
CA PRO A 461 -43.33 -1.86 -1.35
C PRO A 461 -43.93 -2.01 -2.75
N GLN A 462 -45.14 -1.49 -2.95
CA GLN A 462 -45.59 -1.17 -4.29
C GLN A 462 -44.59 -0.15 -4.87
N LYS A 463 -43.90 -0.54 -5.95
CA LYS A 463 -43.08 0.37 -6.73
C LYS A 463 -44.00 1.40 -7.38
N ASN A 464 -44.06 2.60 -6.83
CA ASN A 464 -44.40 3.78 -7.62
C ASN A 464 -43.19 4.10 -8.51
N PRO A 465 -43.31 4.06 -9.85
CA PRO A 465 -42.33 4.70 -10.71
C PRO A 465 -42.59 6.21 -10.64
N LEU A 466 -41.51 7.00 -10.62
CA LEU A 466 -41.45 8.47 -10.61
C LEU A 466 -41.24 9.07 -9.21
N GLY A 467 -40.00 9.49 -8.94
CA GLY A 467 -39.65 10.23 -7.72
C GLY A 467 -38.15 10.23 -7.45
N ASP A 468 -37.52 11.32 -7.83
CA ASP A 468 -36.10 11.64 -7.80
C ASP A 468 -35.52 11.85 -6.37
N GLY A 469 -34.21 11.61 -6.21
CA GLY A 469 -33.33 12.31 -5.25
C GLY A 469 -33.30 11.93 -3.75
N SER A 470 -32.15 11.36 -3.34
CA SER A 470 -31.55 11.28 -1.99
C SER A 470 -31.85 10.04 -1.10
N PRO A 471 -30.86 9.49 -0.38
CA PRO A 471 -31.10 8.44 0.60
C PRO A 471 -31.75 9.09 1.83
N SER A 472 -33.05 8.92 2.00
CA SER A 472 -33.76 9.45 3.16
C SER A 472 -33.21 8.83 4.44
N ILE A 473 -32.45 9.60 5.23
CA ILE A 473 -32.05 9.20 6.58
C ILE A 473 -33.30 9.22 7.45
N ASP A 474 -33.67 8.09 8.03
CA ASP A 474 -34.83 7.98 8.91
C ASP A 474 -34.52 8.63 10.26
N ARG A 475 -35.33 9.61 10.69
CA ARG A 475 -35.20 10.30 11.98
C ARG A 475 -35.99 9.61 13.09
N ILE A 476 -35.38 9.45 14.26
CA ILE A 476 -35.96 8.86 15.48
C ILE A 476 -35.96 9.88 16.62
N ASN A 477 -37.11 10.49 16.84
CA ASN A 477 -37.41 11.30 18.03
C ASN A 477 -37.75 10.40 19.24
N LEU A 478 -36.96 10.47 20.32
CA LEU A 478 -37.12 9.68 21.54
C LEU A 478 -37.26 10.59 22.77
N VAL A 479 -38.31 10.39 23.56
CA VAL A 479 -38.43 11.00 24.90
C VAL A 479 -37.67 10.15 25.90
N ILE A 480 -36.90 10.80 26.77
CA ILE A 480 -36.25 10.14 27.92
C ILE A 480 -36.86 10.75 29.17
N LEU A 481 -37.62 9.96 29.92
CA LEU A 481 -38.33 10.39 31.11
C LEU A 481 -37.62 9.83 32.35
N GLY A 482 -37.34 10.68 33.33
CA GLY A 482 -36.72 10.26 34.59
C GLY A 482 -36.72 11.40 35.59
N LYS A 483 -36.40 11.11 36.86
CA LYS A 483 -36.28 12.13 37.92
C LYS A 483 -34.80 12.26 38.33
N ASP A 484 -34.45 13.32 39.05
CA ASP A 484 -33.14 13.45 39.74
C ASP A 484 -31.92 13.30 38.81
N GLY A 485 -32.00 13.88 37.60
CA GLY A 485 -30.90 13.89 36.63
C GLY A 485 -30.79 12.65 35.72
N LEU A 486 -31.60 11.60 35.97
CA LEU A 486 -31.51 10.34 35.23
C LEU A 486 -31.72 10.51 33.72
N ALA A 487 -32.70 11.31 33.31
CA ALA A 487 -33.03 11.48 31.90
C ALA A 487 -31.93 12.24 31.14
N ARG A 488 -31.39 13.30 31.75
CA ARG A 488 -30.32 14.11 31.15
C ARG A 488 -28.99 13.35 31.08
N GLU A 489 -28.65 12.60 32.12
CA GLU A 489 -27.44 11.76 32.16
C GLU A 489 -27.47 10.74 31.00
N LEU A 490 -28.56 9.98 30.86
CA LEU A 490 -28.66 9.00 29.78
C LEU A 490 -28.70 9.64 28.38
N ALA A 491 -29.38 10.77 28.22
CA ALA A 491 -29.40 11.49 26.94
C ALA A 491 -27.99 11.88 26.48
N ASN A 492 -27.13 12.30 27.41
CA ASN A 492 -25.74 12.63 27.13
C ASN A 492 -24.90 11.38 26.84
N GLU A 493 -25.15 10.27 27.54
CA GLU A 493 -24.49 8.99 27.24
C GLU A 493 -24.82 8.48 25.83
N ILE A 494 -26.08 8.54 25.39
CA ILE A 494 -26.48 8.13 24.04
C ILE A 494 -25.84 9.05 22.99
N ARG A 495 -25.82 10.36 23.21
CA ARG A 495 -25.13 11.30 22.30
C ARG A 495 -23.64 11.02 22.18
N ALA A 496 -22.98 10.65 23.28
CA ALA A 496 -21.56 10.28 23.26
C ALA A 496 -21.26 8.98 22.48
N LEU A 497 -22.28 8.14 22.23
CA LEU A 497 -22.18 6.94 21.39
C LEU A 497 -22.50 7.21 19.90
N CYS A 498 -23.06 8.38 19.57
CA CYS A 498 -23.37 8.75 18.19
C CYS A 498 -22.12 9.28 17.46
N THR A 499 -22.07 9.12 16.13
CA THR A 499 -21.08 9.83 15.30
C THR A 499 -21.47 11.30 15.15
N ASN A 500 -20.54 12.17 14.70
CA ASN A 500 -20.82 13.60 14.46
C ASN A 500 -22.14 13.75 13.68
N ASP A 501 -23.06 14.58 14.19
CA ASP A 501 -24.45 14.80 13.73
C ASP A 501 -25.57 13.92 14.35
N ASP A 502 -25.46 13.45 15.60
CA ASP A 502 -26.51 12.67 16.30
C ASP A 502 -26.97 11.41 15.50
N LYS A 503 -26.06 10.85 14.70
CA LYS A 503 -26.31 9.65 13.88
C LYS A 503 -25.93 8.39 14.64
N TYR A 504 -26.84 7.41 14.65
CA TYR A 504 -26.64 6.13 15.30
C TYR A 504 -26.97 4.98 14.34
N VAL A 505 -26.19 3.89 14.43
CA VAL A 505 -26.35 2.73 13.55
C VAL A 505 -27.14 1.64 14.28
N VAL A 506 -28.31 1.28 13.73
CA VAL A 506 -29.12 0.14 14.20
C VAL A 506 -29.20 -0.87 13.06
N GLU A 507 -28.70 -2.09 13.28
CA GLU A 507 -28.71 -3.19 12.29
C GLU A 507 -28.10 -2.82 10.92
N GLY A 508 -27.02 -2.02 10.93
CA GLY A 508 -26.32 -1.61 9.70
C GLY A 508 -26.98 -0.46 8.93
N LYS A 509 -28.13 0.08 9.40
CA LYS A 509 -28.75 1.29 8.85
C LYS A 509 -28.50 2.48 9.77
N MET A 510 -28.19 3.64 9.18
CA MET A 510 -27.93 4.89 9.90
C MET A 510 -29.23 5.67 10.12
N TYR A 511 -29.49 6.09 11.35
CA TYR A 511 -30.64 6.89 11.77
C TYR A 511 -30.19 8.17 12.45
N GLU A 512 -30.94 9.26 12.30
CA GLU A 512 -30.73 10.51 13.05
C GLU A 512 -31.55 10.46 14.35
N LEU A 513 -30.92 10.55 15.52
CA LEU A 513 -31.62 10.55 16.81
C LEU A 513 -31.86 11.96 17.34
N ALA A 514 -33.12 12.27 17.63
CA ALA A 514 -33.49 13.48 18.38
C ALA A 514 -33.96 13.10 19.79
N LEU A 515 -33.13 13.37 20.80
CA LEU A 515 -33.42 13.03 22.20
C LEU A 515 -34.02 14.21 22.97
N ARG A 516 -35.15 13.99 23.65
CA ARG A 516 -35.79 14.97 24.55
C ARG A 516 -35.84 14.45 25.99
N PRO A 517 -34.89 14.82 26.87
CA PRO A 517 -34.94 14.48 28.29
C PRO A 517 -36.00 15.31 29.04
N ILE A 518 -36.82 14.67 29.88
CA ILE A 518 -37.90 15.29 30.65
C ILE A 518 -37.78 14.86 32.12
N GLU A 519 -37.61 15.85 33.02
CA GLU A 519 -37.45 15.63 34.47
C GLU A 519 -38.41 16.44 35.35
N GLY A 520 -39.23 17.30 34.74
CA GLY A 520 -40.20 18.15 35.45
C GLY A 520 -41.65 17.83 35.09
N ASN A 521 -42.57 18.56 35.70
CA ASN A 521 -44.01 18.35 35.51
C ASN A 521 -44.43 18.43 34.03
N VAL A 522 -44.86 17.29 33.49
CA VAL A 522 -45.26 17.10 32.07
C VAL A 522 -46.46 17.94 31.63
N ARG A 523 -47.21 18.51 32.56
CA ARG A 523 -48.33 19.44 32.26
C ARG A 523 -47.84 20.81 31.81
N LEU A 524 -46.58 21.16 32.10
CA LEU A 524 -45.99 22.40 31.62
C LEU A 524 -45.55 22.23 30.15
N PRO A 525 -45.81 23.20 29.26
CA PRO A 525 -45.46 23.09 27.84
C PRO A 525 -43.98 22.76 27.58
N VAL A 526 -43.09 23.20 28.46
CA VAL A 526 -41.64 22.93 28.39
C VAL A 526 -41.30 21.45 28.57
N ASN A 527 -42.12 20.70 29.33
CA ASN A 527 -41.93 19.30 29.67
C ASN A 527 -42.97 18.38 28.99
N ALA A 528 -43.73 18.89 28.02
CA ALA A 528 -44.66 18.08 27.26
C ALA A 528 -43.90 17.06 26.40
N PHE A 529 -44.46 15.85 26.27
CA PHE A 529 -43.89 14.77 25.45
C PHE A 529 -43.87 15.14 23.97
N GLN A 530 -44.91 15.85 23.54
CA GLN A 530 -45.07 16.36 22.20
C GLN A 530 -45.05 17.89 22.23
N THR A 531 -44.31 18.49 21.31
CA THR A 531 -44.31 19.93 21.06
C THR A 531 -44.50 20.16 19.56
N PRO A 532 -44.83 21.38 19.09
CA PRO A 532 -45.00 21.66 17.67
C PRO A 532 -43.78 21.28 16.81
N THR A 533 -42.59 21.26 17.40
CA THR A 533 -41.32 20.93 16.72
C THR A 533 -40.79 19.52 17.05
N PHE A 534 -41.48 18.75 17.89
CA PHE A 534 -41.03 17.42 18.32
C PHE A 534 -42.21 16.47 18.50
N GLN A 535 -42.31 15.48 17.60
CA GLN A 535 -43.25 14.36 17.73
C GLN A 535 -42.53 13.10 18.19
N PRO A 536 -42.82 12.54 19.38
CA PRO A 536 -42.09 11.39 19.91
C PRO A 536 -42.50 10.08 19.21
N HIS A 537 -41.51 9.25 18.86
CA HIS A 537 -41.75 7.88 18.35
C HIS A 537 -41.75 6.83 19.47
N GLY A 538 -41.22 7.17 20.64
CA GLY A 538 -41.17 6.32 21.82
C GLY A 538 -40.78 7.10 23.07
N CYS A 539 -40.95 6.48 24.23
CA CYS A 539 -40.51 7.03 25.51
C CYS A 539 -39.76 5.99 26.34
N LEU A 540 -38.53 6.32 26.69
CA LEU A 540 -37.67 5.55 27.57
C LEU A 540 -37.78 6.10 28.99
N CYS A 541 -38.28 5.29 29.91
CA CYS A 541 -38.62 5.69 31.27
C CYS A 541 -37.62 5.10 32.25
N LEU A 542 -36.96 5.94 33.04
CA LEU A 542 -35.86 5.59 33.93
C LEU A 542 -36.26 5.78 35.38
N TYR A 543 -35.97 4.79 36.22
CA TYR A 543 -36.11 4.89 37.66
C TYR A 543 -34.94 4.21 38.37
N ASN A 544 -34.64 4.67 39.58
CA ASN A 544 -33.63 4.09 40.47
C ASN A 544 -34.09 4.03 41.93
N SER A 545 -35.32 4.46 42.20
CA SER A 545 -35.94 4.55 43.53
C SER A 545 -37.46 4.48 43.38
N LYS A 546 -38.19 4.19 44.46
CA LYS A 546 -39.66 4.23 44.47
C LYS A 546 -40.22 5.61 44.14
N GLU A 547 -39.54 6.68 44.54
CA GLU A 547 -39.94 8.05 44.22
C GLU A 547 -39.83 8.36 42.73
N SER A 548 -38.71 7.96 42.09
CA SER A 548 -38.52 8.14 40.65
C SER A 548 -39.48 7.25 39.84
N LEU A 549 -39.77 6.04 40.32
CA LEU A 549 -40.77 5.15 39.73
C LEU A 549 -42.19 5.74 39.81
N SER A 550 -42.55 6.32 40.95
CA SER A 550 -43.86 6.98 41.15
C SER A 550 -44.00 8.21 40.24
N TYR A 551 -42.93 9.01 40.12
CA TYR A 551 -42.89 10.15 39.21
C TYR A 551 -43.09 9.72 37.75
N VAL A 552 -42.42 8.65 37.31
CA VAL A 552 -42.57 8.12 35.95
C VAL A 552 -44.01 7.70 35.68
N ALA A 553 -44.61 6.93 36.58
CA ALA A 553 -45.97 6.44 36.42
C ALA A 553 -46.98 7.60 36.37
N GLU A 554 -46.87 8.55 37.30
CA GLU A 554 -47.75 9.73 37.33
C GLU A 554 -47.58 10.62 36.10
N SER A 555 -46.35 10.77 35.59
CA SER A 555 -46.05 11.55 34.39
C SER A 555 -46.63 10.93 33.11
N ILE A 556 -46.59 9.61 33.00
CA ILE A 556 -47.20 8.90 31.86
C ILE A 556 -48.73 9.01 31.91
N GLU A 557 -49.33 8.82 33.10
CA GLU A 557 -50.78 8.96 33.29
C GLU A 557 -51.24 10.39 32.96
N LYS A 558 -50.55 11.42 33.46
CA LYS A 558 -50.83 12.84 33.14
C LYS A 558 -50.65 13.18 31.65
N SER A 559 -49.68 12.56 30.98
CA SER A 559 -49.46 12.73 29.54
C SER A 559 -50.62 12.14 28.72
N ARG A 560 -51.12 10.96 29.12
CA ARG A 560 -52.31 10.33 28.52
C ARG A 560 -53.56 11.20 28.71
N GLU A 561 -53.77 11.75 29.91
CA GLU A 561 -54.86 12.70 30.19
C GLU A 561 -54.82 13.95 29.32
N ALA A 562 -53.64 14.55 29.13
CA ALA A 562 -53.47 15.75 28.31
C ALA A 562 -53.78 15.51 26.82
N THR A 563 -53.68 14.26 26.37
CA THR A 563 -53.93 13.86 24.97
C THR A 563 -55.43 13.59 24.72
N LEU A 564 -56.20 13.21 25.75
CA LEU A 564 -57.65 12.96 25.67
C LEU A 564 -58.49 14.23 25.46
N GLY A 565 -57.95 15.42 25.75
CA GLY A 565 -58.67 16.70 25.66
C GLY A 565 -58.78 17.32 24.26
N ARG A 566 -58.15 16.76 23.23
CA ARG A 566 -58.18 17.28 21.85
C ARG A 566 -59.04 16.38 20.97
N ARG A 567 -60.25 16.85 20.63
CA ARG A 567 -61.11 16.23 19.59
C ARG A 567 -60.46 16.43 18.22
N ASP A 568 -59.52 15.58 17.86
CA ASP A 568 -59.19 15.32 16.46
C ASP A 568 -58.97 13.83 16.26
N ASN A 569 -59.85 13.28 15.44
CA ASN A 569 -60.20 11.87 15.42
C ASN A 569 -59.32 11.13 14.40
N HIS A 570 -57.99 11.21 14.50
CA HIS A 570 -57.06 10.39 13.71
C HIS A 570 -55.78 10.16 14.51
N SER A 571 -55.56 8.91 14.95
CA SER A 571 -54.28 8.41 15.50
C SER A 571 -53.93 8.84 16.93
N ALA A 572 -54.75 8.49 17.92
CA ALA A 572 -54.26 8.41 19.31
C ALA A 572 -53.35 7.17 19.45
N SER A 573 -52.15 7.25 18.86
CA SER A 573 -51.15 6.19 18.83
C SER A 573 -50.65 5.93 20.24
N HIS A 574 -50.71 4.67 20.68
CA HIS A 574 -50.07 4.21 21.89
C HIS A 574 -48.56 4.44 21.75
N LEU A 575 -48.01 5.50 22.38
CA LEU A 575 -46.59 5.79 22.35
C LEU A 575 -45.84 4.58 22.94
N PRO A 576 -44.95 3.91 22.20
CA PRO A 576 -44.20 2.77 22.73
C PRO A 576 -43.38 3.18 23.96
N LEU A 577 -43.58 2.46 25.07
CA LEU A 577 -42.97 2.74 26.37
C LEU A 577 -41.99 1.61 26.73
N SER A 578 -40.83 1.98 27.27
CA SER A 578 -39.89 1.04 27.90
C SER A 578 -39.51 1.55 29.28
N LEU A 579 -39.67 0.74 30.32
CA LEU A 579 -39.34 1.05 31.71
C LEU A 579 -38.05 0.34 32.10
N VAL A 580 -37.10 1.10 32.66
CA VAL A 580 -35.73 0.64 32.91
C VAL A 580 -35.28 1.04 34.32
N LEU A 581 -34.78 0.05 35.05
CA LEU A 581 -34.13 0.24 36.35
C LEU A 581 -32.65 0.59 36.14
N VAL A 582 -32.25 1.79 36.56
CA VAL A 582 -30.87 2.29 36.42
C VAL A 582 -30.17 2.18 37.78
N ASN A 583 -29.02 1.52 37.82
CA ASN A 583 -28.25 1.35 39.07
C ASN A 583 -27.16 2.42 39.18
N LYS A 584 -27.27 3.37 40.11
CA LYS A 584 -26.19 4.34 40.40
C LYS A 584 -25.21 3.72 41.40
N ARG A 585 -23.93 3.54 41.01
CA ARG A 585 -22.85 3.33 41.99
C ARG A 585 -22.44 4.68 42.59
N GLY A 586 -22.59 4.82 43.89
CA GLY A 586 -21.99 5.89 44.68
C GLY A 586 -23.00 6.90 45.22
N GLY A 587 -23.31 6.78 46.51
CA GLY A 587 -24.13 7.72 47.27
C GLY A 587 -24.83 7.01 48.42
N GLY A 588 -24.35 7.21 49.65
CA GLY A 588 -24.81 6.51 50.84
C GLY A 588 -26.27 6.74 51.20
N ASP A 589 -26.83 5.75 51.89
CA ASP A 589 -27.96 5.79 52.81
C ASP A 589 -29.03 6.86 52.57
N ALA A 590 -30.07 6.52 51.80
CA ALA A 590 -31.43 7.07 51.97
C ALA A 590 -32.52 6.31 51.19
N SER A 591 -32.60 4.98 51.25
CA SER A 591 -33.87 4.23 51.12
C SER A 591 -33.61 2.75 51.36
N GLY A 592 -34.16 2.17 52.43
CA GLY A 592 -33.97 0.77 52.82
C GLY A 592 -34.65 -0.27 51.92
N GLU A 593 -34.79 0.00 50.62
CA GLU A 593 -35.43 -0.90 49.67
C GLU A 593 -34.39 -1.77 48.96
N THR A 594 -34.53 -3.09 49.05
CA THR A 594 -33.67 -4.05 48.34
C THR A 594 -33.90 -3.94 46.83
N LEU A 595 -32.83 -4.15 46.04
CA LEU A 595 -32.90 -4.16 44.56
C LEU A 595 -34.02 -5.06 44.03
N GLN A 596 -34.26 -6.22 44.67
CA GLN A 596 -35.37 -7.11 44.35
C GLN A 596 -36.75 -6.45 44.53
N SER A 597 -36.94 -5.65 45.57
CA SER A 597 -38.20 -4.91 45.80
C SER A 597 -38.44 -3.88 44.68
N LEU A 598 -37.41 -3.16 44.26
CA LEU A 598 -37.52 -2.20 43.16
C LEU A 598 -37.82 -2.89 41.82
N VAL A 599 -37.19 -4.05 41.54
CA VAL A 599 -37.50 -4.86 40.35
C VAL A 599 -38.96 -5.30 40.36
N GLN A 600 -39.46 -5.83 41.49
CA GLN A 600 -40.84 -6.28 41.60
C GLN A 600 -41.84 -5.13 41.44
N GLN A 601 -41.58 -3.97 42.05
CA GLN A 601 -42.40 -2.77 41.88
C GLN A 601 -42.37 -2.26 40.43
N GLY A 602 -41.20 -2.29 39.79
CA GLY A 602 -41.04 -1.94 38.39
C GLY A 602 -41.83 -2.85 37.45
N GLN A 603 -41.82 -4.17 37.68
CA GLN A 603 -42.61 -5.13 36.92
C GLN A 603 -44.12 -4.88 37.07
N GLN A 604 -44.58 -4.55 38.29
CA GLN A 604 -45.99 -4.19 38.55
C GLN A 604 -46.40 -2.89 37.83
N VAL A 605 -45.54 -1.86 37.85
CA VAL A 605 -45.80 -0.61 37.14
C VAL A 605 -45.75 -0.83 35.62
N ALA A 606 -44.82 -1.65 35.13
CA ALA A 606 -44.73 -1.98 33.72
C ALA A 606 -45.96 -2.73 33.21
N SER A 607 -46.51 -3.67 33.99
CA SER A 607 -47.76 -4.35 33.63
C SER A 607 -48.95 -3.39 33.64
N ARG A 608 -49.01 -2.48 34.63
CA ARG A 608 -50.05 -1.44 34.73
C ARG A 608 -50.02 -0.46 33.55
N LEU A 609 -48.82 -0.06 33.13
CA LEU A 609 -48.60 0.87 32.03
C LEU A 609 -48.55 0.19 30.66
N GLN A 610 -48.64 -1.15 30.62
CA GLN A 610 -48.52 -1.98 29.41
C GLN A 610 -47.24 -1.65 28.62
N CYS A 611 -46.10 -1.59 29.31
CA CYS A 611 -44.80 -1.24 28.71
C CYS A 611 -43.74 -2.33 28.88
N LEU A 612 -42.74 -2.32 28.00
CA LEU A 612 -41.61 -3.25 28.09
C LEU A 612 -40.79 -2.97 29.36
N PHE A 613 -40.58 -3.97 30.20
CA PHE A 613 -39.68 -3.88 31.35
C PHE A 613 -38.29 -4.42 30.98
N LEU A 614 -37.24 -3.64 31.21
CA LEU A 614 -35.85 -4.06 30.97
C LEU A 614 -35.14 -4.31 32.31
N GLU A 615 -34.67 -5.54 32.50
CA GLU A 615 -33.95 -5.94 33.71
C GLU A 615 -32.53 -5.33 33.79
N PRO A 616 -32.06 -4.99 34.99
CA PRO A 616 -30.69 -4.50 35.19
C PRO A 616 -29.68 -5.64 34.98
N THR A 617 -28.78 -5.51 34.01
CA THR A 617 -27.71 -6.50 33.77
C THR A 617 -26.63 -6.41 34.86
N GLY A 618 -26.46 -7.47 35.64
CA GLY A 618 -25.32 -7.61 36.56
C GLY A 618 -24.05 -7.97 35.80
N GLY A 619 -23.22 -6.99 35.43
CA GLY A 619 -21.94 -7.30 34.77
C GLY A 619 -21.10 -6.10 34.35
N GLY A 620 -20.04 -5.83 35.14
CA GLY A 620 -18.74 -5.24 34.77
C GLY A 620 -18.62 -4.18 33.68
N GLY A 621 -18.48 -2.91 34.08
CA GLY A 621 -17.95 -1.84 33.23
C GLY A 621 -18.12 -0.46 33.90
N TYR A 622 -17.06 0.34 33.91
CA TYR A 622 -16.98 1.64 34.57
C TYR A 622 -18.18 2.57 34.28
N GLY A 623 -18.94 2.93 35.32
CA GLY A 623 -19.72 4.16 35.40
C GLY A 623 -20.95 4.33 34.51
N ARG A 624 -21.36 3.34 33.70
CA ARG A 624 -22.52 3.47 32.79
C ARG A 624 -23.75 2.74 33.32
N GLY A 625 -24.89 3.44 33.34
CA GLY A 625 -26.17 2.91 33.84
C GLY A 625 -26.85 1.93 32.88
N LEU A 626 -26.52 1.97 31.57
CA LEU A 626 -27.03 1.08 30.52
C LEU A 626 -25.92 0.70 29.51
N ASN A 627 -25.95 -0.54 29.02
CA ASN A 627 -24.99 -1.01 28.01
C ASN A 627 -25.47 -0.66 26.58
N GLU A 628 -24.54 -0.46 25.64
CA GLU A 628 -24.80 -0.20 24.20
C GLU A 628 -25.74 -1.24 23.58
N LYS A 629 -25.65 -2.51 24.04
CA LYS A 629 -26.55 -3.59 23.63
C LYS A 629 -28.01 -3.33 24.05
N GLN A 630 -28.24 -2.82 25.25
CA GLN A 630 -29.58 -2.49 25.76
C GLN A 630 -30.15 -1.27 25.04
N ILE A 631 -29.33 -0.25 24.77
CA ILE A 631 -29.73 0.93 23.99
C ILE A 631 -30.14 0.48 22.57
N SER A 632 -29.35 -0.38 21.93
CA SER A 632 -29.66 -0.93 20.61
C SER A 632 -30.94 -1.78 20.62
N GLN A 633 -31.20 -2.53 21.70
CA GLN A 633 -32.43 -3.31 21.86
C GLN A 633 -33.67 -2.42 22.01
N VAL A 634 -33.59 -1.33 22.80
CA VAL A 634 -34.66 -0.33 22.91
C VAL A 634 -34.96 0.30 21.56
N LEU A 635 -33.93 0.78 20.85
CA LEU A 635 -34.10 1.46 19.56
C LEU A 635 -34.65 0.52 18.49
N LYS A 636 -34.23 -0.75 18.49
CA LYS A 636 -34.80 -1.79 17.61
C LYS A 636 -36.29 -2.01 17.91
N GLY A 637 -36.67 -2.20 19.17
CA GLY A 637 -38.08 -2.37 19.55
C GLY A 637 -38.98 -1.19 19.16
N LEU A 638 -38.43 0.03 19.23
CA LEU A 638 -39.13 1.25 18.77
C LEU A 638 -39.30 1.28 17.25
N LEU A 639 -38.29 0.89 16.49
CA LEU A 639 -38.35 0.80 15.03
C LEU A 639 -39.35 -0.27 14.58
N ASP A 640 -39.40 -1.41 15.25
CA ASP A 640 -40.37 -2.47 15.00
C ASP A 640 -41.80 -1.99 15.32
N SER A 641 -41.97 -1.23 16.41
CA SER A 641 -43.26 -0.62 16.77
C SER A 641 -43.74 0.43 15.74
N LYS A 642 -42.81 1.24 15.21
CA LYS A 642 -43.10 2.24 14.15
C LYS A 642 -43.49 1.56 12.82
N ARG A 643 -42.85 0.45 12.47
CA ARG A 643 -43.24 -0.39 11.33
C ARG A 643 -44.67 -0.93 11.50
N ASN A 644 -45.03 -1.34 12.72
CA ASN A 644 -46.36 -1.88 13.02
C ASN A 644 -47.50 -0.85 12.97
N LEU A 645 -47.27 0.40 13.40
CA LEU A 645 -48.27 1.48 13.35
C LEU A 645 -48.57 1.97 11.92
N ASN A 646 -47.58 1.99 11.03
CA ASN A 646 -47.75 2.40 9.63
C ASN A 646 -48.60 1.41 8.81
N LEU A 647 -48.73 0.17 9.27
CA LEU A 647 -49.58 -0.86 8.66
C LEU A 647 -51.06 -0.68 9.01
N LEU A 648 -51.36 -0.15 10.19
CA LEU A 648 -52.73 0.12 10.62
C LEU A 648 -53.29 1.40 9.99
N ALA A 649 -52.45 2.40 9.72
CA ALA A 649 -52.85 3.66 9.09
C ALA A 649 -53.05 3.57 7.57
N SER A 650 -52.52 2.53 6.91
CA SER A 650 -52.63 2.32 5.45
C SER A 650 -53.86 1.49 5.03
N SER A 651 -54.71 1.11 5.99
CA SER A 651 -56.00 0.46 5.74
C SER A 651 -57.15 1.47 5.74
N SER A 652 -57.29 2.25 4.67
CA SER A 652 -58.48 3.08 4.41
C SER A 652 -59.34 2.55 3.25
N ALA A 653 -59.14 1.30 2.82
CA ALA A 653 -59.84 0.70 1.68
C ALA A 653 -60.40 -0.71 1.93
N LEU A 654 -60.53 -1.15 3.19
CA LEU A 654 -60.99 -2.51 3.53
C LEU A 654 -62.09 -2.52 4.62
N LYS A 655 -62.95 -1.50 4.65
CA LYS A 655 -64.05 -1.41 5.63
C LYS A 655 -65.31 -2.24 5.29
N ASP A 656 -65.34 -2.97 4.17
CA ASP A 656 -66.55 -3.69 3.73
C ASP A 656 -66.44 -5.24 3.71
N LEU A 657 -65.42 -5.86 4.34
CA LEU A 657 -65.31 -7.34 4.40
C LEU A 657 -64.95 -7.92 5.78
N ALA A 658 -65.03 -7.13 6.86
CA ALA A 658 -64.66 -7.57 8.21
C ALA A 658 -65.77 -8.36 8.96
N GLU A 659 -66.40 -9.34 8.33
CA GLU A 659 -67.28 -10.31 9.00
C GLU A 659 -67.12 -11.74 8.44
N VAL A 660 -65.90 -12.29 8.46
CA VAL A 660 -65.71 -13.76 8.52
C VAL A 660 -64.45 -14.06 9.34
N ASP A 661 -64.61 -14.59 10.55
CA ASP A 661 -63.51 -15.03 11.41
C ASP A 661 -63.12 -16.46 11.01
N LEU A 662 -62.13 -16.61 10.11
CA LEU A 662 -61.68 -17.92 9.62
C LEU A 662 -60.68 -18.53 10.60
N ARG A 663 -61.11 -19.51 11.39
CA ARG A 663 -60.23 -20.29 12.27
C ARG A 663 -59.71 -21.51 11.54
N VAL A 664 -58.41 -21.51 11.22
CA VAL A 664 -57.73 -22.63 10.58
C VAL A 664 -56.88 -23.34 11.64
N VAL A 665 -57.14 -24.63 11.84
CA VAL A 665 -56.31 -25.51 12.69
C VAL A 665 -55.47 -26.39 11.75
N MET A 666 -54.15 -26.32 11.89
CA MET A 666 -53.20 -27.07 11.06
C MET A 666 -52.22 -27.81 11.95
N CYS A 667 -51.90 -29.04 11.57
CA CYS A 667 -50.85 -29.84 12.18
C CYS A 667 -49.75 -30.04 11.13
N LEU A 668 -48.57 -29.51 11.40
CA LEU A 668 -47.41 -29.59 10.51
C LEU A 668 -46.22 -30.09 11.32
N MET A 669 -45.48 -31.05 10.76
CA MET A 669 -44.32 -31.62 11.43
C MET A 669 -43.04 -30.99 10.89
N CYS A 670 -42.05 -30.82 11.77
CA CYS A 670 -40.72 -30.40 11.34
C CYS A 670 -40.11 -31.48 10.44
N GLY A 671 -39.73 -31.11 9.21
CA GLY A 671 -39.17 -32.05 8.23
C GLY A 671 -40.15 -32.56 7.18
N ASP A 672 -41.41 -32.11 7.19
CA ASP A 672 -42.37 -32.43 6.13
C ASP A 672 -41.86 -31.99 4.74
N LEU A 673 -42.11 -32.83 3.72
CA LEU A 673 -41.71 -32.57 2.33
C LEU A 673 -42.40 -31.33 1.74
N LEU A 674 -43.58 -30.98 2.25
CA LEU A 674 -44.34 -29.81 1.85
C LEU A 674 -43.85 -28.58 2.62
N LYS A 675 -43.40 -27.55 1.89
CA LYS A 675 -42.96 -26.31 2.52
C LYS A 675 -44.14 -25.55 3.09
N VAL A 676 -43.97 -25.03 4.30
CA VAL A 676 -44.95 -24.18 5.00
C VAL A 676 -45.45 -23.03 4.10
N ASP A 677 -44.56 -22.45 3.29
CA ASP A 677 -44.85 -21.41 2.29
C ASP A 677 -45.91 -21.82 1.26
N GLU A 678 -45.83 -23.06 0.77
CA GLU A 678 -46.71 -23.59 -0.27
C GLU A 678 -48.08 -23.96 0.31
N LEU A 679 -48.12 -24.33 1.58
CA LEU A 679 -49.32 -24.80 2.27
C LEU A 679 -50.14 -23.65 2.86
N LEU A 680 -49.46 -22.66 3.45
CA LEU A 680 -50.11 -21.41 3.90
C LEU A 680 -50.30 -20.40 2.77
N GLY A 681 -49.55 -20.51 1.67
CA GLY A 681 -49.61 -19.59 0.54
C GLY A 681 -51.04 -19.32 0.03
N PRO A 682 -51.86 -20.34 -0.28
CA PRO A 682 -53.24 -20.16 -0.75
C PRO A 682 -54.16 -19.52 0.29
N ILE A 683 -54.00 -19.86 1.58
CA ILE A 683 -54.80 -19.31 2.69
C ILE A 683 -54.43 -17.84 2.96
N LEU A 684 -53.14 -17.51 2.81
CA LEU A 684 -52.60 -16.16 3.02
C LEU A 684 -52.70 -15.28 1.74
N GLN A 685 -53.02 -15.83 0.57
CA GLN A 685 -53.24 -15.09 -0.68
C GLN A 685 -54.73 -14.86 -1.02
N ALA A 686 -55.64 -15.55 -0.33
CA ALA A 686 -57.09 -15.40 -0.46
C ALA A 686 -57.61 -14.09 0.16
#